data_AF-A0A2E1KFE8-F1
#
_entry.id   AF-A0A2E1KFE8-F1
#
_cell.length_a   1.000
_cell.length_b   1.000
_cell.length_c   1.000
_cell.angle_alpha   90.00
_cell.angle_beta   90.00
_cell.angle_gamma   90.00
#
_symmetry.space_group_name_H-M   'P 1'
#
loop_
_entity.id
_entity.type
_entity.pdbx_description
1 polymer ?
#
loop_
_entity_poly.entity_id
_entity_poly.type
_entity_poly.pdbx_seq_one_letter_code
_entity_poly.pdbx_strand_id
1 'polypeptide(L)'
;MSETLRCRRKRACAVFLALVTCATLSPFAAGGKTEIPLSAKRVLFVGDSITHSGGFVAWIETQYRLQGVSPLPEFINIGLSSETCTGLTEPDHPFPRPDVHERLKRALKRLRPDVVVACYGMNDGIYYPFSESRFVAYQEGINRLIDEVHATGAQLVLMTPPPFDAVPLMGREGKLKPAGEKKYAYFAIYEHYDRDVIARYAAWIRQQSERVAMVVDLYTPLTDHLAEQRRRDPKYTLSPDGVHPNPLGQRIIGETILQAWGVPSVTEPGDTLRELMERRMAVVRDAWLSAIGHKRPGVKQGLPVAEASRQSERLLDQAQPLIGQLREATVSHRASTGGEVHQVHYPAQLGGGRLRIAVDYYLWIPAGAKPLRGIIVHQHGCGVGASIGGRTAADDLHWQALARKWNCALLGSMYEPRKSINCRLWCDARNGSDARFLDALDRLANSSERPEVTRVPWCLWGHSGGGFWASLMQAQHPDRIVAIWFRSGTAFGYWDRGEIEPPRLTDAVYAVPMVGNPGVQEKGDTRFRGAWDGLQAMRAAYLSRGATFFAFAPDPRTRHQCGDSRYMAIPYFDFWLEHRLPPSGAAEGKLRPAAPALAAWEKRLAPKLAEYIQTGSVSDTTPPPAPRRVVARRTAEGHVMIRWEADADLESGIRAFVLTRAGERLAQVPEQPTNPFGRPLFQGMTYHDTPQAPLAAMGYLDRDVAAGETPLYTVRSINSVGLESVATASR
;
A
#
# COMPACT_ATOMS: atom_id res chain seq x y z
N MET A 1 0.19 93.34 -28.51
CA MET A 1 -1.21 93.31 -28.03
C MET A 1 -1.78 91.92 -28.32
N SER A 2 -2.55 91.37 -27.39
CA SER A 2 -3.40 90.15 -27.45
C SER A 2 -2.78 88.73 -27.49
N GLU A 3 -3.04 88.02 -26.38
CA GLU A 3 -3.91 86.82 -26.27
C GLU A 3 -3.45 85.39 -26.63
N THR A 4 -3.48 84.57 -25.57
CA THR A 4 -4.12 83.25 -25.40
C THR A 4 -3.39 81.92 -25.66
N LEU A 5 -3.24 81.19 -24.53
CA LEU A 5 -3.58 79.76 -24.30
C LEU A 5 -2.88 78.66 -25.12
N ARG A 6 -2.02 77.86 -24.47
CA ARG A 6 -2.38 76.55 -23.90
C ARG A 6 -1.18 75.82 -23.30
N CYS A 7 -1.47 75.15 -22.19
CA CYS A 7 -0.58 74.38 -21.32
C CYS A 7 -0.11 73.05 -21.97
N ARG A 8 1.17 72.68 -21.78
CA ARG A 8 1.64 71.27 -21.74
C ARG A 8 3.05 71.13 -21.13
N ARG A 9 3.16 70.15 -20.22
CA ARG A 9 4.35 69.37 -19.78
C ARG A 9 5.47 70.08 -19.00
N LYS A 10 5.71 69.63 -17.76
CA LYS A 10 6.87 68.78 -17.38
C LYS A 10 6.86 68.38 -15.88
N ARG A 11 7.22 67.10 -15.67
CA ARG A 11 7.71 66.33 -14.50
C ARG A 11 8.21 67.11 -13.26
N ALA A 12 7.86 66.64 -12.05
CA ALA A 12 8.71 65.79 -11.19
C ALA A 12 8.17 65.64 -9.74
N CYS A 13 8.34 64.42 -9.20
CA CYS A 13 8.45 63.98 -7.79
C CYS A 13 7.51 64.53 -6.70
N ALA A 14 6.68 63.63 -6.15
CA ALA A 14 6.30 63.64 -4.74
C ALA A 14 6.20 62.21 -4.22
N VAL A 15 6.84 61.99 -3.07
CA VAL A 15 6.95 60.78 -2.26
C VAL A 15 5.57 60.33 -1.78
N PHE A 16 5.23 59.04 -1.95
CA PHE A 16 4.08 58.43 -1.28
C PHE A 16 4.56 57.28 -0.39
N LEU A 17 4.43 57.51 0.93
CA LEU A 17 4.68 56.55 1.99
C LEU A 17 3.49 55.56 2.00
N ALA A 18 3.67 54.39 1.38
CA ALA A 18 2.69 53.31 1.46
C ALA A 18 2.99 52.44 2.69
N LEU A 19 2.15 52.56 3.72
CA LEU A 19 2.02 51.59 4.81
C LEU A 19 1.58 50.25 4.20
N VAL A 20 2.55 49.38 3.91
CA VAL A 20 2.31 47.97 3.60
C VAL A 20 2.09 47.27 4.94
N THR A 21 0.83 47.06 5.30
CA THR A 21 0.47 46.08 6.33
C THR A 21 0.98 44.72 5.88
N CYS A 22 1.95 44.17 6.61
CA CYS A 22 2.37 42.78 6.53
C CYS A 22 1.17 41.85 6.77
N ALA A 23 0.47 41.47 5.71
CA ALA A 23 -0.30 40.25 5.71
C ALA A 23 0.72 39.10 5.70
N THR A 24 0.88 38.46 6.85
CA THR A 24 1.59 37.19 6.97
C THR A 24 0.88 36.16 6.10
N LEU A 25 1.35 36.00 4.87
CA LEU A 25 0.99 34.87 4.02
C LEU A 25 1.61 33.63 4.68
N SER A 26 0.78 32.88 5.42
CA SER A 26 1.13 31.54 5.87
C SER A 26 1.53 30.72 4.64
N PRO A 27 2.72 30.10 4.62
CA PRO A 27 3.11 29.23 3.54
C PRO A 27 2.17 28.01 3.55
N PHE A 28 1.48 27.78 2.44
CA PHE A 28 0.79 26.52 2.18
C PHE A 28 1.85 25.42 2.24
N ALA A 29 1.88 24.68 3.34
CA ALA A 29 2.72 23.51 3.52
C ALA A 29 2.26 22.41 2.56
N ALA A 30 3.07 22.13 1.55
CA ALA A 30 2.99 20.94 0.73
C ALA A 30 3.48 19.72 1.54
N GLY A 31 2.54 19.13 2.28
CA GLY A 31 2.66 17.83 2.95
C GLY A 31 1.23 17.32 3.11
N GLY A 32 0.87 16.23 2.40
CA GLY A 32 -0.51 15.79 2.18
C GLY A 32 -1.38 15.79 3.44
N LYS A 33 -2.20 16.84 3.58
CA LYS A 33 -3.13 17.05 4.68
C LYS A 33 -4.10 15.89 4.78
N THR A 34 -4.02 15.16 5.87
CA THR A 34 -4.99 14.14 6.27
C THR A 34 -5.91 14.75 7.32
N GLU A 35 -6.67 15.79 6.96
CA GLU A 35 -7.34 16.61 7.98
C GLU A 35 -8.85 16.34 8.10
N ILE A 36 -9.54 15.94 7.02
CA ILE A 36 -11.01 15.75 7.03
C ILE A 36 -11.36 14.29 6.72
N PRO A 37 -12.14 13.59 7.57
CA PRO A 37 -12.66 13.98 8.88
C PRO A 37 -11.81 13.45 10.05
N LEU A 38 -10.55 13.07 9.84
CA LEU A 38 -9.70 12.46 10.89
C LEU A 38 -9.58 13.32 12.17
N SER A 39 -9.69 14.65 12.04
CA SER A 39 -9.65 15.59 13.16
C SER A 39 -11.03 16.01 13.70
N ALA A 40 -12.12 15.55 13.10
CA ALA A 40 -13.48 15.92 13.47
C ALA A 40 -13.88 15.30 14.82
N LYS A 41 -14.64 16.04 15.63
CA LYS A 41 -15.25 15.48 16.85
C LYS A 41 -16.56 14.79 16.51
N ARG A 42 -17.30 15.29 15.52
CA ARG A 42 -18.58 14.72 15.09
C ARG A 42 -18.74 14.78 13.58
N VAL A 43 -19.07 13.63 13.01
CA VAL A 43 -19.35 13.43 11.58
C VAL A 43 -20.81 13.02 11.42
N LEU A 44 -21.59 13.83 10.72
CA LEU A 44 -23.01 13.60 10.48
C LEU A 44 -23.26 13.10 9.05
N PHE A 45 -23.86 11.92 8.90
CA PHE A 45 -24.34 11.42 7.62
C PHE A 45 -25.81 11.75 7.42
N VAL A 46 -26.12 12.42 6.31
CA VAL A 46 -27.47 12.71 5.82
C VAL A 46 -27.66 12.11 4.43
N GLY A 47 -28.84 11.58 4.17
CA GLY A 47 -29.13 10.92 2.89
C GLY A 47 -30.43 10.13 2.94
N ASP A 48 -30.65 9.36 1.89
CA ASP A 48 -31.87 8.58 1.69
C ASP A 48 -31.83 7.18 2.35
N SER A 49 -32.51 6.20 1.74
CA SER A 49 -32.56 4.81 2.21
C SER A 49 -31.21 4.10 2.19
N ILE A 50 -30.30 4.45 1.28
CA ILE A 50 -28.96 3.86 1.21
C ILE A 50 -28.18 4.30 2.44
N THR A 51 -28.23 5.58 2.79
CA THR A 51 -27.63 6.12 4.02
C THR A 51 -28.33 5.59 5.26
N HIS A 52 -29.67 5.51 5.26
CA HIS A 52 -30.45 4.94 6.36
C HIS A 52 -30.00 3.50 6.68
N SER A 53 -29.73 2.66 5.68
CA SER A 53 -29.26 1.29 5.91
C SER A 53 -27.99 1.22 6.78
N GLY A 54 -27.09 2.20 6.60
CA GLY A 54 -25.95 2.50 7.46
C GLY A 54 -24.80 1.49 7.45
N GLY A 55 -24.82 0.48 6.57
CA GLY A 55 -23.74 -0.51 6.46
C GLY A 55 -22.37 0.13 6.21
N PHE A 56 -22.28 1.05 5.25
CA PHE A 56 -21.04 1.78 4.98
C PHE A 56 -20.58 2.67 6.16
N VAL A 57 -21.52 3.22 6.94
CA VAL A 57 -21.20 4.06 8.12
C VAL A 57 -20.62 3.19 9.24
N ALA A 58 -21.23 2.02 9.51
CA ALA A 58 -20.72 1.06 10.47
C ALA A 58 -19.32 0.56 10.07
N TRP A 59 -19.09 0.32 8.78
CA TRP A 59 -17.79 -0.06 8.25
C TRP A 59 -16.73 1.02 8.51
N ILE A 60 -17.02 2.29 8.18
CA ILE A 60 -16.13 3.43 8.42
C ILE A 60 -15.74 3.54 9.90
N GLU A 61 -16.72 3.51 10.81
CA GLU A 61 -16.45 3.58 12.25
C GLU A 61 -15.58 2.40 12.70
N THR A 62 -15.86 1.20 12.21
CA THR A 62 -15.09 -0.01 12.52
C THR A 62 -13.63 0.13 12.11
N GLN A 63 -13.36 0.65 10.91
CA GLN A 63 -11.99 0.86 10.43
C GLN A 63 -11.23 1.91 11.26
N TYR A 64 -11.89 3.00 11.65
CA TYR A 64 -11.27 4.00 12.53
C TYR A 64 -10.89 3.41 13.89
N ARG A 65 -11.76 2.57 14.47
CA ARG A 65 -11.49 1.86 15.72
C ARG A 65 -10.34 0.87 15.59
N LEU A 66 -10.35 0.06 14.52
CA LEU A 66 -9.30 -0.93 14.23
C LEU A 66 -7.94 -0.29 13.96
N GLN A 67 -7.90 0.94 13.44
CA GLN A 67 -6.65 1.67 13.21
C GLN A 67 -6.25 2.56 14.38
N GLY A 68 -6.96 2.49 15.51
CA GLY A 68 -6.58 3.13 16.76
C GLY A 68 -6.71 4.66 16.76
N VAL A 69 -7.65 5.22 15.98
CA VAL A 69 -7.93 6.66 15.99
C VAL A 69 -8.37 7.11 17.39
N SER A 70 -7.69 8.12 17.92
CA SER A 70 -8.00 8.71 19.24
C SER A 70 -7.64 10.20 19.25
N PRO A 71 -8.56 11.10 19.67
CA PRO A 71 -9.95 10.82 20.00
C PRO A 71 -10.73 10.33 18.78
N LEU A 72 -11.67 9.40 18.98
CA LEU A 72 -12.50 8.88 17.89
C LEU A 72 -13.62 9.88 17.56
N PRO A 73 -13.87 10.21 16.29
CA PRO A 73 -15.04 10.98 15.90
C PRO A 73 -16.35 10.27 16.27
N GLU A 74 -17.34 11.03 16.73
CA GLU A 74 -18.70 10.54 16.86
C GLU A 74 -19.34 10.48 15.47
N PHE A 75 -19.51 9.26 14.94
CA PHE A 75 -20.22 9.03 13.68
C PHE A 75 -21.72 8.93 13.96
N ILE A 76 -22.49 9.86 13.39
CA ILE A 76 -23.95 9.93 13.56
C ILE A 76 -24.60 9.77 12.20
N ASN A 77 -25.45 8.76 12.06
CA ASN A 77 -26.25 8.55 10.86
C ASN A 77 -27.69 9.01 11.12
N ILE A 78 -28.22 9.90 10.28
CA ILE A 78 -29.64 10.27 10.28
C ILE A 78 -30.25 10.13 8.89
N GLY A 79 -29.76 9.20 8.06
CA GLY A 79 -30.39 8.89 6.78
C GLY A 79 -31.87 8.53 6.97
N LEU A 80 -32.70 8.90 6.00
CA LEU A 80 -34.15 8.68 6.04
C LEU A 80 -34.63 8.05 4.73
N SER A 81 -35.24 6.87 4.81
CA SER A 81 -35.72 6.18 3.62
C SER A 81 -36.70 7.01 2.79
N SER A 82 -36.63 6.89 1.47
CA SER A 82 -37.45 7.63 0.50
C SER A 82 -37.17 9.14 0.39
N GLU A 83 -36.24 9.69 1.18
CA GLU A 83 -35.96 11.13 1.23
C GLU A 83 -35.33 11.64 -0.08
N THR A 84 -35.69 12.88 -0.43
CA THR A 84 -35.14 13.67 -1.54
C THR A 84 -34.53 14.96 -0.98
N CYS A 85 -33.77 15.68 -1.79
CA CYS A 85 -33.43 17.08 -1.56
C CYS A 85 -34.34 18.05 -2.32
N THR A 86 -35.31 17.53 -3.09
CA THR A 86 -36.21 18.32 -3.95
C THR A 86 -37.63 18.46 -3.41
N GLY A 87 -38.06 17.55 -2.54
CA GLY A 87 -39.47 17.41 -2.12
C GLY A 87 -40.41 16.89 -3.20
N LEU A 88 -39.93 16.58 -4.40
CA LEU A 88 -40.74 16.01 -5.48
C LEU A 88 -41.22 14.60 -5.13
N THR A 89 -42.37 14.20 -5.68
CA THR A 89 -43.02 12.91 -5.40
C THR A 89 -43.67 12.35 -6.66
N GLU A 90 -43.59 11.03 -6.86
CA GLU A 90 -44.33 10.32 -7.90
C GLU A 90 -45.83 10.34 -7.59
N PRO A 91 -46.72 10.41 -8.61
CA PRO A 91 -48.16 10.36 -8.37
C PRO A 91 -48.64 9.12 -7.60
N ASP A 92 -47.99 7.97 -7.81
CA ASP A 92 -48.37 6.69 -7.22
C ASP A 92 -47.55 6.35 -5.94
N HIS A 93 -46.81 7.31 -5.38
CA HIS A 93 -46.13 7.10 -4.10
C HIS A 93 -47.14 7.14 -2.94
N PRO A 94 -47.05 6.23 -1.94
CA PRO A 94 -48.05 6.12 -0.87
C PRO A 94 -48.16 7.33 0.07
N PHE A 95 -47.22 8.27 -0.02
CA PHE A 95 -47.17 9.51 0.78
C PHE A 95 -46.24 10.53 0.09
N PRO A 96 -46.33 11.84 0.39
CA PRO A 96 -45.33 12.80 -0.06
C PRO A 96 -43.92 12.36 0.38
N ARG A 97 -42.98 12.28 -0.57
CA ARG A 97 -41.59 11.95 -0.24
C ARG A 97 -41.06 12.92 0.80
N PRO A 98 -40.33 12.43 1.81
CA PRO A 98 -39.68 13.32 2.76
C PRO A 98 -38.63 14.19 2.04
N ASP A 99 -38.45 15.40 2.53
CA ASP A 99 -37.46 16.37 2.05
C ASP A 99 -36.47 16.65 3.19
N VAL A 100 -35.17 16.52 2.92
CA VAL A 100 -34.10 16.81 3.89
C VAL A 100 -34.24 18.21 4.48
N HIS A 101 -34.68 19.19 3.68
CA HIS A 101 -34.82 20.58 4.10
C HIS A 101 -35.92 20.80 5.14
N GLU A 102 -36.79 19.81 5.34
CA GLU A 102 -37.77 19.81 6.42
C GLU A 102 -37.09 19.71 7.79
N ARG A 103 -35.98 18.96 7.89
CA ARG A 103 -35.34 18.60 9.17
C ARG A 103 -33.88 19.04 9.31
N LEU A 104 -33.21 19.43 8.22
CA LEU A 104 -31.77 19.71 8.21
C LEU A 104 -31.36 20.76 9.24
N LYS A 105 -32.01 21.94 9.27
CA LYS A 105 -31.70 22.98 10.28
C LYS A 105 -31.84 22.49 11.72
N ARG A 106 -32.86 21.67 12.01
CA ARG A 106 -33.04 21.08 13.35
C ARG A 106 -31.89 20.12 13.67
N ALA A 107 -31.53 19.27 12.72
CA ALA A 107 -30.40 18.34 12.85
C ALA A 107 -29.08 19.08 13.11
N LEU A 108 -28.73 20.06 12.27
CA LEU A 108 -27.49 20.82 12.39
C LEU A 108 -27.42 21.60 13.71
N LYS A 109 -28.52 22.26 14.12
CA LYS A 109 -28.59 22.98 15.39
C LYS A 109 -28.42 22.05 16.60
N ARG A 110 -29.04 20.87 16.56
CA ARG A 110 -29.03 19.93 17.68
C ARG A 110 -27.70 19.20 17.80
N LEU A 111 -27.16 18.74 16.67
CA LEU A 111 -25.98 17.89 16.61
C LEU A 111 -24.68 18.70 16.54
N ARG A 112 -24.68 19.91 15.99
CA ARG A 112 -23.46 20.73 15.81
C ARG A 112 -22.28 19.91 15.27
N PRO A 113 -22.41 19.29 14.08
CA PRO A 113 -21.34 18.49 13.50
C PRO A 113 -20.18 19.37 13.05
N ASP A 114 -18.96 18.84 13.07
CA ASP A 114 -17.82 19.49 12.41
C ASP A 114 -17.82 19.18 10.91
N VAL A 115 -18.29 17.98 10.54
CA VAL A 115 -18.38 17.50 9.16
C VAL A 115 -19.75 16.92 8.89
N VAL A 116 -20.36 17.31 7.78
CA VAL A 116 -21.59 16.72 7.23
C VAL A 116 -21.22 15.95 5.95
N VAL A 117 -21.66 14.71 5.84
CA VAL A 117 -21.53 13.86 4.65
C VAL A 117 -22.92 13.65 4.06
N ALA A 118 -23.14 14.10 2.82
CA ALA A 118 -24.46 14.10 2.20
C ALA A 118 -24.50 13.34 0.88
N CYS A 119 -25.54 12.54 0.66
CA CYS A 119 -25.79 11.81 -0.59
C CYS A 119 -27.26 11.81 -0.98
N TYR A 120 -27.57 12.42 -2.12
CA TYR A 120 -28.91 12.49 -2.72
C TYR A 120 -28.81 12.37 -4.24
N GLY A 121 -29.89 11.92 -4.88
CA GLY A 121 -30.01 11.80 -6.33
C GLY A 121 -30.84 10.60 -6.78
N MET A 122 -30.82 9.50 -6.03
CA MET A 122 -31.53 8.26 -6.42
C MET A 122 -33.05 8.47 -6.48
N ASN A 123 -33.63 9.09 -5.45
CA ASN A 123 -35.06 9.39 -5.40
C ASN A 123 -35.44 10.67 -6.17
N ASP A 124 -34.50 11.58 -6.38
CA ASP A 124 -34.74 12.96 -6.83
C ASP A 124 -35.15 13.05 -8.31
N GLY A 125 -34.77 12.07 -9.13
CA GLY A 125 -35.28 11.92 -10.49
C GLY A 125 -36.69 11.29 -10.56
N ILE A 126 -37.24 10.85 -9.43
CA ILE A 126 -38.60 10.30 -9.28
C ILE A 126 -38.80 9.04 -10.15
N TYR A 127 -37.70 8.40 -10.59
CA TYR A 127 -37.68 7.22 -11.48
C TYR A 127 -38.21 7.46 -12.89
N TYR A 128 -38.39 8.72 -13.30
CA TYR A 128 -38.78 9.11 -14.66
C TYR A 128 -37.54 9.28 -15.56
N PRO A 129 -37.72 9.31 -16.90
CA PRO A 129 -36.70 9.80 -17.83
C PRO A 129 -36.17 11.18 -17.44
N PHE A 130 -34.98 11.56 -17.93
CA PHE A 130 -34.41 12.87 -17.63
C PHE A 130 -35.36 14.02 -17.97
N SER A 131 -35.38 15.04 -17.12
CA SER A 131 -36.06 16.29 -17.38
C SER A 131 -35.27 17.42 -16.76
N GLU A 132 -35.14 18.52 -17.52
CA GLU A 132 -34.42 19.71 -17.06
C GLU A 132 -35.04 20.29 -15.79
N SER A 133 -36.37 20.33 -15.67
CA SER A 133 -37.04 20.89 -14.49
C SER A 133 -36.76 20.08 -13.22
N ARG A 134 -36.71 18.74 -13.31
CA ARG A 134 -36.32 17.90 -12.17
C ARG A 134 -34.85 18.07 -11.82
N PHE A 135 -33.99 18.22 -12.83
CA PHE A 135 -32.58 18.45 -12.61
C PHE A 135 -32.31 19.80 -11.94
N VAL A 136 -32.99 20.87 -12.37
CA VAL A 136 -32.94 22.18 -11.71
C VAL A 136 -33.40 22.08 -10.25
N ALA A 137 -34.52 21.40 -9.98
CA ALA A 137 -34.98 21.18 -8.61
C ALA A 137 -33.94 20.43 -7.75
N TYR A 138 -33.27 19.42 -8.31
CA TYR A 138 -32.16 18.72 -7.67
C TYR A 138 -30.99 19.65 -7.36
N GLN A 139 -30.58 20.48 -8.33
CA GLN A 139 -29.50 21.45 -8.16
C GLN A 139 -29.84 22.47 -7.06
N GLU A 140 -31.06 23.01 -7.06
CA GLU A 140 -31.55 23.92 -6.02
C GLU A 140 -31.57 23.26 -4.64
N GLY A 141 -32.03 22.01 -4.57
CA GLY A 141 -32.02 21.20 -3.35
C GLY A 141 -30.62 21.02 -2.77
N ILE A 142 -29.63 20.69 -3.61
CA ILE A 142 -28.23 20.56 -3.19
C ILE A 142 -27.62 21.91 -2.83
N ASN A 143 -27.90 22.97 -3.61
CA ASN A 143 -27.41 24.32 -3.32
C ASN A 143 -27.87 24.80 -1.94
N ARG A 144 -29.15 24.60 -1.64
CA ARG A 144 -29.71 24.94 -0.34
C ARG A 144 -29.08 24.12 0.79
N LEU A 145 -28.74 22.85 0.54
CA LEU A 145 -28.05 22.00 1.53
C LEU A 145 -26.66 22.55 1.81
N ILE A 146 -25.91 22.93 0.77
CA ILE A 146 -24.59 23.57 0.88
C ILE A 146 -24.69 24.82 1.75
N ASP A 147 -25.63 25.72 1.44
CA ASP A 147 -25.81 26.98 2.17
C ASP A 147 -26.17 26.75 3.64
N GLU A 148 -27.10 25.82 3.92
CA GLU A 148 -27.54 25.51 5.28
C GLU A 148 -26.42 24.87 6.12
N VAL A 149 -25.57 24.02 5.53
CA VAL A 149 -24.42 23.42 6.23
C VAL A 149 -23.35 24.48 6.51
N HIS A 150 -22.96 25.27 5.50
CA HIS A 150 -21.94 26.32 5.67
C HIS A 150 -22.35 27.40 6.66
N ALA A 151 -23.65 27.73 6.74
CA ALA A 151 -24.16 28.67 7.73
C ALA A 151 -23.90 28.25 9.18
N THR A 152 -23.56 26.98 9.43
CA THR A 152 -23.19 26.47 10.76
C THR A 152 -21.68 26.44 11.02
N GLY A 153 -20.85 26.69 10.00
CA GLY A 153 -19.40 26.54 10.06
C GLY A 153 -18.91 25.09 9.89
N ALA A 154 -19.82 24.13 9.72
CA ALA A 154 -19.46 22.74 9.43
C ALA A 154 -18.91 22.60 8.00
N GLN A 155 -17.97 21.67 7.83
CA GLN A 155 -17.46 21.26 6.52
C GLN A 155 -18.45 20.30 5.86
N LEU A 156 -18.57 20.39 4.53
CA LEU A 156 -19.45 19.52 3.75
C LEU A 156 -18.66 18.57 2.86
N VAL A 157 -18.98 17.29 2.92
CA VAL A 157 -18.57 16.25 1.99
C VAL A 157 -19.80 15.84 1.17
N LEU A 158 -19.77 16.08 -0.13
CA LEU A 158 -20.83 15.62 -1.04
C LEU A 158 -20.43 14.27 -1.65
N MET A 159 -21.37 13.35 -1.74
CA MET A 159 -21.19 12.09 -2.45
C MET A 159 -22.03 12.08 -3.72
N THR A 160 -21.48 11.61 -4.83
CA THR A 160 -22.29 11.34 -6.02
C THR A 160 -23.31 10.24 -5.69
N PRO A 161 -24.54 10.29 -6.24
CA PRO A 161 -25.46 9.17 -6.09
C PRO A 161 -24.85 7.88 -6.66
N PRO A 162 -24.99 6.73 -5.98
CA PRO A 162 -24.58 5.43 -6.52
C PRO A 162 -25.45 5.06 -7.75
N PRO A 163 -24.96 4.19 -8.65
CA PRO A 163 -25.68 3.85 -9.87
C PRO A 163 -26.99 3.12 -9.58
N PHE A 164 -27.99 3.35 -10.44
CA PHE A 164 -29.15 2.48 -10.54
C PHE A 164 -28.80 1.25 -11.38
N ASP A 165 -29.18 0.07 -10.92
CA ASP A 165 -28.89 -1.18 -11.60
C ASP A 165 -30.15 -1.82 -12.19
N ALA A 166 -30.36 -1.65 -13.49
CA ALA A 166 -31.52 -2.22 -14.16
C ALA A 166 -31.44 -3.75 -14.33
N VAL A 167 -30.22 -4.32 -14.32
CA VAL A 167 -29.97 -5.74 -14.65
C VAL A 167 -30.80 -6.72 -13.82
N PRO A 168 -30.85 -6.66 -12.48
CA PRO A 168 -31.65 -7.59 -11.69
C PRO A 168 -33.17 -7.47 -11.89
N LEU A 169 -33.63 -6.38 -12.52
CA LEU A 169 -35.04 -6.12 -12.81
C LEU A 169 -35.44 -6.51 -14.24
N MET A 170 -34.46 -6.75 -15.13
CA MET A 170 -34.74 -7.18 -16.50
C MET A 170 -35.55 -8.48 -16.53
N GLY A 171 -36.60 -8.50 -17.36
CA GLY A 171 -37.51 -9.64 -17.48
C GLY A 171 -38.51 -9.79 -16.34
N ARG A 172 -38.51 -8.91 -15.33
CA ARG A 172 -39.56 -8.87 -14.29
C ARG A 172 -40.68 -7.93 -14.74
N GLU A 173 -41.87 -8.49 -14.92
CA GLU A 173 -43.03 -7.76 -15.42
C GLU A 173 -43.32 -6.50 -14.58
N GLY A 174 -43.49 -5.37 -15.27
CA GLY A 174 -43.83 -4.08 -14.67
C GLY A 174 -42.73 -3.37 -13.86
N LYS A 175 -41.53 -3.97 -13.69
CA LYS A 175 -40.45 -3.38 -12.89
C LYS A 175 -39.63 -2.32 -13.62
N LEU A 176 -39.44 -2.50 -14.93
CA LEU A 176 -38.80 -1.53 -15.80
C LEU A 176 -39.80 -1.05 -16.86
N LYS A 177 -39.72 0.23 -17.21
CA LYS A 177 -40.57 0.88 -18.20
C LYS A 177 -39.73 1.56 -19.27
N PRO A 178 -40.13 1.47 -20.55
CA PRO A 178 -39.48 2.21 -21.63
C PRO A 178 -39.78 3.70 -21.52
N ALA A 179 -39.08 4.51 -22.32
CA ALA A 179 -39.37 5.94 -22.43
C ALA A 179 -40.78 6.18 -23.01
N GLY A 180 -41.41 7.30 -22.64
CA GLY A 180 -42.74 7.69 -23.15
C GLY A 180 -43.93 7.16 -22.36
N GLU A 181 -43.71 6.30 -21.35
CA GLU A 181 -44.79 5.85 -20.45
C GLU A 181 -45.40 7.01 -19.65
N LYS A 182 -46.71 6.89 -19.36
CA LYS A 182 -47.47 7.94 -18.65
C LYS A 182 -47.01 8.13 -17.21
N LYS A 183 -46.55 7.05 -16.57
CA LYS A 183 -46.18 7.03 -15.15
C LYS A 183 -44.99 6.13 -14.89
N TYR A 184 -44.11 6.58 -14.01
CA TYR A 184 -43.01 5.80 -13.44
C TYR A 184 -43.08 5.90 -11.91
N ALA A 185 -42.49 4.93 -11.24
CA ALA A 185 -42.40 4.93 -9.78
C ALA A 185 -41.22 4.09 -9.29
N TYR A 186 -40.94 4.13 -7.98
CA TYR A 186 -39.89 3.32 -7.37
C TYR A 186 -40.05 1.79 -7.59
N PHE A 187 -41.26 1.33 -7.92
CA PHE A 187 -41.55 -0.07 -8.26
C PHE A 187 -41.69 -0.34 -9.77
N ALA A 188 -41.64 0.69 -10.60
CA ALA A 188 -41.82 0.67 -12.05
C ALA A 188 -40.94 1.76 -12.71
N ILE A 189 -39.64 1.48 -12.73
CA ILE A 189 -38.56 2.46 -12.94
C ILE A 189 -38.26 2.62 -14.43
N TYR A 190 -37.86 3.81 -14.87
CA TYR A 190 -37.36 4.01 -16.22
C TYR A 190 -36.14 3.11 -16.51
N GLU A 191 -36.18 2.33 -17.59
CA GLU A 191 -35.14 1.32 -17.90
C GLU A 191 -33.73 1.90 -18.12
N HIS A 192 -33.61 3.17 -18.48
CA HIS A 192 -32.33 3.88 -18.64
C HIS A 192 -32.10 4.95 -17.57
N TYR A 193 -32.76 4.82 -16.41
CA TYR A 193 -32.65 5.79 -15.31
C TYR A 193 -31.20 6.05 -14.89
N ASP A 194 -30.34 5.04 -14.92
CA ASP A 194 -28.93 5.20 -14.59
C ASP A 194 -28.19 6.10 -15.59
N ARG A 195 -28.14 5.68 -16.87
CA ARG A 195 -27.44 6.38 -17.95
C ARG A 195 -27.96 7.80 -18.14
N ASP A 196 -29.28 7.98 -18.09
CA ASP A 196 -29.91 9.23 -18.50
C ASP A 196 -30.13 10.20 -17.34
N VAL A 197 -30.22 9.73 -16.10
CA VAL A 197 -30.50 10.57 -14.92
C VAL A 197 -29.37 10.51 -13.90
N ILE A 198 -29.10 9.34 -13.31
CA ILE A 198 -28.14 9.21 -12.20
C ILE A 198 -26.73 9.60 -12.62
N ALA A 199 -26.27 9.17 -13.80
CA ALA A 199 -24.97 9.54 -14.35
C ALA A 199 -24.82 11.06 -14.53
N ARG A 200 -25.89 11.76 -14.93
CA ARG A 200 -25.90 13.22 -15.07
C ARG A 200 -25.83 13.92 -13.73
N TYR A 201 -26.58 13.43 -12.74
CA TYR A 201 -26.57 13.98 -11.39
C TYR A 201 -25.19 13.78 -10.75
N ALA A 202 -24.58 12.60 -10.89
CA ALA A 202 -23.21 12.32 -10.47
C ALA A 202 -22.19 13.24 -11.15
N ALA A 203 -22.31 13.45 -12.47
CA ALA A 203 -21.43 14.36 -13.20
C ALA A 203 -21.51 15.80 -12.69
N TRP A 204 -22.71 16.27 -12.34
CA TRP A 204 -22.88 17.60 -11.78
C TRP A 204 -22.36 17.71 -10.34
N ILE A 205 -22.57 16.70 -9.48
CA ILE A 205 -22.01 16.69 -8.12
C ILE A 205 -20.48 16.75 -8.14
N ARG A 206 -19.82 16.07 -9.08
CA ARG A 206 -18.36 16.15 -9.25
C ARG A 206 -17.85 17.56 -9.53
N GLN A 207 -18.67 18.45 -10.11
CA GLN A 207 -18.29 19.83 -10.38
C GLN A 207 -18.35 20.73 -9.14
N GLN A 208 -18.78 20.22 -7.99
CA GLN A 208 -18.96 21.02 -6.76
C GLN A 208 -17.70 21.07 -5.88
N SER A 209 -16.58 20.49 -6.29
CA SER A 209 -15.35 20.37 -5.47
C SER A 209 -14.80 21.71 -4.96
N GLU A 210 -14.95 22.80 -5.73
CA GLU A 210 -14.54 24.14 -5.33
C GLU A 210 -15.47 24.80 -4.30
N ARG A 211 -16.68 24.25 -4.12
CA ARG A 211 -17.72 24.80 -3.24
C ARG A 211 -17.79 24.11 -1.90
N VAL A 212 -17.29 22.89 -1.77
CA VAL A 212 -17.40 22.07 -0.56
C VAL A 212 -16.04 21.55 -0.14
N ALA A 213 -15.93 20.97 1.05
CA ALA A 213 -14.65 20.49 1.54
C ALA A 213 -14.12 19.28 0.76
N MET A 214 -15.03 18.43 0.24
CA MET A 214 -14.68 17.28 -0.58
C MET A 214 -15.89 16.80 -1.40
N VAL A 215 -15.63 16.28 -2.60
CA VAL A 215 -16.59 15.44 -3.33
C VAL A 215 -16.03 14.02 -3.40
N VAL A 216 -16.85 13.03 -3.01
CA VAL A 216 -16.53 11.60 -3.12
C VAL A 216 -17.36 10.99 -4.26
N ASP A 217 -16.68 10.48 -5.28
CA ASP A 217 -17.31 9.78 -6.40
C ASP A 217 -17.58 8.32 -6.04
N LEU A 218 -18.84 8.02 -5.73
CA LEU A 218 -19.33 6.65 -5.53
C LEU A 218 -19.77 6.00 -6.85
N TYR A 219 -20.15 6.81 -7.85
CA TYR A 219 -20.75 6.31 -9.09
C TYR A 219 -19.73 5.48 -9.86
N THR A 220 -18.56 6.05 -10.15
CA THR A 220 -17.55 5.41 -11.00
C THR A 220 -17.01 4.10 -10.43
N PRO A 221 -16.58 4.00 -9.15
CA PRO A 221 -16.08 2.74 -8.60
C PRO A 221 -17.13 1.61 -8.62
N LEU A 222 -18.40 1.93 -8.36
CA LEU A 222 -19.48 0.95 -8.39
C LEU A 222 -19.81 0.50 -9.81
N THR A 223 -19.87 1.41 -10.78
CA THR A 223 -20.10 1.05 -12.20
C THR A 223 -18.95 0.23 -12.77
N ASP A 224 -17.70 0.57 -12.44
CA ASP A 224 -16.52 -0.17 -12.90
C ASP A 224 -16.50 -1.59 -12.32
N HIS A 225 -16.83 -1.74 -11.03
CA HIS A 225 -16.96 -3.05 -10.40
C HIS A 225 -18.05 -3.89 -11.08
N LEU A 226 -19.25 -3.32 -11.29
CA LEU A 226 -20.34 -4.01 -11.98
C LEU A 226 -19.92 -4.43 -13.40
N ALA A 227 -19.29 -3.53 -14.16
CA ALA A 227 -18.83 -3.81 -15.51
C ALA A 227 -17.79 -4.94 -15.56
N GLU A 228 -16.81 -4.93 -14.66
CA GLU A 228 -15.79 -5.97 -14.58
C GLU A 228 -16.38 -7.33 -14.19
N GLN A 229 -17.24 -7.39 -13.16
CA GLN A 229 -17.87 -8.65 -12.74
C GLN A 229 -18.81 -9.20 -13.82
N ARG A 230 -19.50 -8.33 -14.55
CA ARG A 230 -20.42 -8.73 -15.64
C ARG A 230 -19.75 -9.33 -16.86
N ARG A 231 -18.44 -9.15 -17.03
CA ARG A 231 -17.66 -9.90 -18.02
C ARG A 231 -17.66 -11.40 -17.75
N ARG A 232 -17.88 -11.81 -16.49
CA ARG A 232 -17.90 -13.21 -16.05
C ARG A 232 -19.31 -13.70 -15.77
N ASP A 233 -20.13 -12.90 -15.11
CA ASP A 233 -21.54 -13.19 -14.84
C ASP A 233 -22.42 -12.00 -15.26
N PRO A 234 -23.09 -12.06 -16.43
CA PRO A 234 -23.94 -10.98 -16.93
C PRO A 234 -25.09 -10.59 -15.99
N LYS A 235 -25.47 -11.46 -15.03
CA LYS A 235 -26.53 -11.19 -14.04
C LYS A 235 -26.00 -10.64 -12.72
N TYR A 236 -24.69 -10.51 -12.57
CA TYR A 236 -24.07 -9.99 -11.36
C TYR A 236 -24.64 -8.62 -11.00
N THR A 237 -24.97 -8.43 -9.73
CA THR A 237 -25.48 -7.18 -9.20
C THR A 237 -24.97 -6.91 -7.79
N LEU A 238 -24.79 -5.64 -7.48
CA LEU A 238 -24.60 -5.16 -6.11
C LEU A 238 -25.93 -4.73 -5.47
N SER A 239 -27.00 -4.54 -6.24
CA SER A 239 -28.27 -3.99 -5.75
C SER A 239 -29.44 -4.87 -6.25
N PRO A 240 -29.86 -5.91 -5.49
CA PRO A 240 -30.84 -6.90 -5.96
C PRO A 240 -32.22 -6.35 -6.38
N ASP A 241 -32.59 -5.14 -5.94
CA ASP A 241 -33.78 -4.41 -6.35
C ASP A 241 -33.49 -3.23 -7.29
N GLY A 242 -32.24 -3.14 -7.77
CA GLY A 242 -31.72 -2.09 -8.61
C GLY A 242 -31.31 -0.80 -7.87
N VAL A 243 -31.64 -0.66 -6.58
CA VAL A 243 -31.44 0.59 -5.84
C VAL A 243 -30.54 0.40 -4.62
N HIS A 244 -30.83 -0.59 -3.78
CA HIS A 244 -30.19 -0.73 -2.48
C HIS A 244 -28.98 -1.69 -2.55
N PRO A 245 -27.76 -1.19 -2.28
CA PRO A 245 -26.58 -2.03 -2.29
C PRO A 245 -26.65 -3.10 -1.19
N ASN A 246 -26.27 -4.33 -1.56
CA ASN A 246 -26.03 -5.47 -0.68
C ASN A 246 -24.79 -5.21 0.22
N PRO A 247 -24.43 -6.11 1.16
CA PRO A 247 -23.31 -5.89 2.06
C PRO A 247 -21.97 -5.59 1.36
N LEU A 248 -21.70 -6.21 0.20
CA LEU A 248 -20.50 -5.92 -0.60
C LEU A 248 -20.56 -4.52 -1.22
N GLY A 249 -21.72 -4.10 -1.73
CA GLY A 249 -21.90 -2.75 -2.26
C GLY A 249 -21.76 -1.66 -1.18
N GLN A 250 -22.32 -1.91 0.02
CA GLN A 250 -22.13 -1.06 1.19
C GLN A 250 -20.66 -0.96 1.58
N ARG A 251 -19.92 -2.07 1.54
CA ARG A 251 -18.48 -2.10 1.78
C ARG A 251 -17.71 -1.27 0.75
N ILE A 252 -18.00 -1.41 -0.55
CA ILE A 252 -17.33 -0.63 -1.61
C ILE A 252 -17.57 0.88 -1.40
N ILE A 253 -18.78 1.29 -1.00
CA ILE A 253 -19.07 2.69 -0.64
C ILE A 253 -18.19 3.13 0.54
N GLY A 254 -18.14 2.34 1.61
CA GLY A 254 -17.33 2.62 2.79
C GLY A 254 -15.84 2.74 2.47
N GLU A 255 -15.29 1.81 1.70
CA GLU A 255 -13.87 1.82 1.27
C GLU A 255 -13.55 2.99 0.34
N THR A 256 -14.48 3.39 -0.53
CA THR A 256 -14.32 4.57 -1.40
C THR A 256 -14.23 5.85 -0.57
N ILE A 257 -15.09 5.98 0.44
CA ILE A 257 -15.07 7.11 1.38
C ILE A 257 -13.78 7.10 2.20
N LEU A 258 -13.40 5.96 2.77
CA LEU A 258 -12.16 5.81 3.54
C LEU A 258 -10.93 6.18 2.69
N GLN A 259 -10.85 5.72 1.44
CA GLN A 259 -9.77 6.09 0.52
C GLN A 259 -9.72 7.60 0.30
N ALA A 260 -10.86 8.25 0.05
CA ALA A 260 -10.94 9.71 -0.11
C ALA A 260 -10.49 10.45 1.15
N TRP A 261 -10.73 9.88 2.34
CA TRP A 261 -10.31 10.42 3.64
C TRP A 261 -8.85 10.09 4.00
N GLY A 262 -8.10 9.44 3.10
CA GLY A 262 -6.73 9.03 3.37
C GLY A 262 -6.65 7.84 4.34
N VAL A 263 -7.64 6.97 4.38
CA VAL A 263 -7.60 5.71 5.15
C VAL A 263 -7.58 4.55 4.15
N PRO A 264 -6.46 4.32 3.44
CA PRO A 264 -6.42 3.38 2.33
C PRO A 264 -6.29 1.93 2.78
N SER A 265 -5.80 1.71 4.01
CA SER A 265 -5.75 0.39 4.62
C SER A 265 -7.09 0.05 5.26
N VAL A 266 -7.49 -1.22 5.16
CA VAL A 266 -8.66 -1.76 5.85
C VAL A 266 -8.34 -3.13 6.44
N THR A 267 -8.84 -3.35 7.65
CA THR A 267 -8.70 -4.58 8.43
C THR A 267 -10.03 -5.32 8.44
N GLU A 268 -10.02 -6.64 8.21
CA GLU A 268 -11.24 -7.44 8.26
C GLU A 268 -11.68 -7.66 9.72
N PRO A 269 -12.89 -7.23 10.13
CA PRO A 269 -13.33 -7.33 11.51
C PRO A 269 -13.76 -8.75 11.95
N GLY A 270 -13.97 -9.67 11.01
CA GLY A 270 -14.71 -10.90 11.27
C GLY A 270 -16.21 -10.66 11.47
N ASP A 271 -17.01 -11.74 11.48
CA ASP A 271 -18.47 -11.64 11.47
C ASP A 271 -19.04 -11.04 12.76
N THR A 272 -18.55 -11.50 13.92
CA THR A 272 -19.05 -11.06 15.23
C THR A 272 -18.84 -9.56 15.46
N LEU A 273 -17.65 -9.03 15.18
CA LEU A 273 -17.39 -7.60 15.34
C LEU A 273 -18.20 -6.78 14.35
N ARG A 274 -18.33 -7.23 13.09
CA ARG A 274 -19.17 -6.56 12.08
C ARG A 274 -20.61 -6.43 12.57
N GLU A 275 -21.22 -7.52 13.04
CA GLU A 275 -22.60 -7.55 13.54
C GLU A 275 -22.80 -6.62 14.76
N LEU A 276 -21.85 -6.60 15.70
CA LEU A 276 -21.90 -5.69 16.85
C LEU A 276 -21.90 -4.22 16.42
N MET A 277 -21.02 -3.87 15.47
CA MET A 277 -20.88 -2.50 14.98
C MET A 277 -22.09 -2.04 14.14
N GLU A 278 -22.66 -2.93 13.33
CA GLU A 278 -23.89 -2.67 12.58
C GLU A 278 -25.09 -2.45 13.53
N ARG A 279 -25.25 -3.30 14.55
CA ARG A 279 -26.29 -3.14 15.57
C ARG A 279 -26.14 -1.84 16.33
N ARG A 280 -24.91 -1.46 16.68
CA ARG A 280 -24.61 -0.20 17.36
C ARG A 280 -25.02 0.99 16.50
N MET A 281 -24.60 1.01 15.23
CA MET A 281 -24.95 2.07 14.28
C MET A 281 -26.47 2.21 14.16
N ALA A 282 -27.21 1.10 14.03
CA ALA A 282 -28.67 1.14 13.91
C ALA A 282 -29.37 1.74 15.14
N VAL A 283 -28.96 1.35 16.35
CA VAL A 283 -29.52 1.89 17.61
C VAL A 283 -29.32 3.39 17.70
N VAL A 284 -28.11 3.87 17.37
CA VAL A 284 -27.77 5.30 17.41
C VAL A 284 -28.53 6.07 16.32
N ARG A 285 -28.63 5.53 15.10
CA ARG A 285 -29.39 6.11 13.99
C ARG A 285 -30.85 6.32 14.37
N ASP A 286 -31.53 5.26 14.81
CA ASP A 286 -32.98 5.30 15.08
C ASP A 286 -33.33 6.29 16.19
N ALA A 287 -32.50 6.35 17.24
CA ALA A 287 -32.65 7.27 18.34
C ALA A 287 -32.49 8.74 17.90
N TRP A 288 -31.43 9.05 17.14
CA TRP A 288 -31.21 10.41 16.65
C TRP A 288 -32.25 10.83 15.61
N LEU A 289 -32.64 9.94 14.71
CA LEU A 289 -33.68 10.20 13.71
C LEU A 289 -35.01 10.58 14.39
N SER A 290 -35.37 9.86 15.45
CA SER A 290 -36.56 10.15 16.27
C SER A 290 -36.44 11.46 17.04
N ALA A 291 -35.26 11.72 17.63
CA ALA A 291 -35.02 12.92 18.43
C ALA A 291 -34.97 14.23 17.59
N ILE A 292 -34.50 14.16 16.34
CA ILE A 292 -34.56 15.29 15.40
C ILE A 292 -35.98 15.51 14.86
N GLY A 293 -36.72 14.42 14.67
CA GLY A 293 -38.07 14.41 14.14
C GLY A 293 -38.11 14.56 12.61
N HIS A 294 -39.06 13.86 12.00
CA HIS A 294 -39.33 13.87 10.56
C HIS A 294 -40.82 13.67 10.29
N LYS A 295 -41.27 13.97 9.08
CA LYS A 295 -42.68 13.79 8.66
C LYS A 295 -42.99 12.47 7.95
N ARG A 296 -41.98 11.65 7.65
CA ARG A 296 -42.18 10.35 6.97
C ARG A 296 -43.05 9.40 7.80
N PRO A 297 -44.17 8.88 7.27
CA PRO A 297 -44.99 7.90 7.97
C PRO A 297 -44.30 6.53 8.05
N GLY A 298 -44.71 5.71 9.03
CA GLY A 298 -44.31 4.30 9.14
C GLY A 298 -42.84 4.06 9.52
N VAL A 299 -42.12 5.07 10.00
CA VAL A 299 -40.78 4.88 10.60
C VAL A 299 -40.96 4.49 12.06
N LYS A 300 -40.33 3.40 12.48
CA LYS A 300 -40.35 2.94 13.87
C LYS A 300 -39.64 3.97 14.75
N GLN A 301 -40.26 4.34 15.86
CA GLN A 301 -39.63 5.21 16.85
C GLN A 301 -38.42 4.49 17.48
N GLY A 302 -37.28 5.17 17.48
CA GLY A 302 -36.08 4.76 18.19
C GLY A 302 -36.17 5.03 19.69
N LEU A 303 -35.23 4.46 20.44
CA LEU A 303 -35.13 4.70 21.87
C LEU A 303 -34.82 6.19 22.16
N PRO A 304 -35.17 6.71 23.35
CA PRO A 304 -34.64 7.99 23.81
C PRO A 304 -33.11 8.01 23.70
N VAL A 305 -32.53 9.13 23.26
CA VAL A 305 -31.08 9.24 22.99
C VAL A 305 -30.22 8.73 24.16
N ALA A 306 -30.58 9.06 25.40
CA ALA A 306 -29.84 8.61 26.58
C ALA A 306 -29.87 7.08 26.77
N GLU A 307 -30.98 6.41 26.42
CA GLU A 307 -31.09 4.95 26.50
C GLU A 307 -30.34 4.27 25.35
N ALA A 308 -30.45 4.83 24.15
CA ALA A 308 -29.68 4.39 22.99
C ALA A 308 -28.16 4.50 23.24
N SER A 309 -27.70 5.57 23.88
CA SER A 309 -26.30 5.73 24.30
C SER A 309 -25.84 4.60 25.22
N ARG A 310 -26.61 4.28 26.27
CA ARG A 310 -26.28 3.14 27.17
C ARG A 310 -26.25 1.80 26.45
N GLN A 311 -27.15 1.57 25.50
CA GLN A 311 -27.13 0.34 24.70
C GLN A 311 -25.95 0.30 23.74
N SER A 312 -25.60 1.44 23.13
CA SER A 312 -24.43 1.60 22.28
C SER A 312 -23.13 1.31 23.03
N GLU A 313 -23.00 1.80 24.26
CA GLU A 313 -21.88 1.50 25.17
C GLU A 313 -21.75 0.00 25.45
N ARG A 314 -22.85 -0.69 25.81
CA ARG A 314 -22.83 -2.16 26.02
C ARG A 314 -22.42 -2.97 24.80
N LEU A 315 -22.76 -2.50 23.59
CA LEU A 315 -22.32 -3.14 22.34
C LEU A 315 -20.83 -2.88 22.10
N LEU A 316 -20.34 -1.69 22.44
CA LEU A 316 -18.92 -1.36 22.38
C LEU A 316 -18.10 -2.17 23.39
N ASP A 317 -18.60 -2.40 24.60
CA ASP A 317 -17.92 -3.23 25.61
C ASP A 317 -17.69 -4.66 25.08
N GLN A 318 -18.63 -5.20 24.31
CA GLN A 318 -18.49 -6.50 23.64
C GLN A 318 -17.53 -6.46 22.44
N ALA A 319 -17.51 -5.36 21.69
CA ALA A 319 -16.65 -5.16 20.53
C ALA A 319 -15.18 -4.90 20.92
N GLN A 320 -14.94 -4.28 22.07
CA GLN A 320 -13.63 -3.82 22.51
C GLN A 320 -12.55 -4.92 22.56
N PRO A 321 -12.79 -6.14 23.10
CA PRO A 321 -11.77 -7.20 23.07
C PRO A 321 -11.41 -7.64 21.65
N LEU A 322 -12.39 -7.72 20.74
CA LEU A 322 -12.16 -8.08 19.33
C LEU A 322 -11.33 -6.99 18.61
N ILE A 323 -11.67 -5.72 18.86
CA ILE A 323 -10.90 -4.57 18.35
C ILE A 323 -9.48 -4.59 18.91
N GLY A 324 -9.31 -4.88 20.19
CA GLY A 324 -8.01 -4.98 20.84
C GLY A 324 -7.14 -6.06 20.18
N GLN A 325 -7.68 -7.26 20.02
CA GLN A 325 -6.98 -8.37 19.38
C GLN A 325 -6.51 -8.04 17.95
N LEU A 326 -7.37 -7.43 17.14
CA LEU A 326 -7.05 -7.08 15.74
C LEU A 326 -6.06 -5.90 15.61
N ARG A 327 -5.81 -5.17 16.69
CA ARG A 327 -4.85 -4.05 16.74
C ARG A 327 -3.44 -4.49 17.14
N GLU A 328 -3.30 -5.67 17.72
CA GLU A 328 -2.02 -6.16 18.18
C GLU A 328 -1.15 -6.68 17.03
N ALA A 329 0.15 -6.46 17.18
CA ALA A 329 1.12 -7.10 16.29
C ALA A 329 1.16 -8.59 16.57
N THR A 330 1.21 -9.42 15.52
CA THR A 330 1.33 -10.87 15.67
C THR A 330 2.71 -11.33 15.23
N VAL A 331 3.19 -12.40 15.87
CA VAL A 331 4.51 -12.97 15.59
C VAL A 331 4.36 -14.45 15.28
N SER A 332 5.12 -14.92 14.29
CA SER A 332 5.19 -16.33 13.92
C SER A 332 6.61 -16.67 13.48
N HIS A 333 6.90 -17.95 13.31
CA HIS A 333 8.16 -18.40 12.71
C HIS A 333 7.92 -19.64 11.85
N ARG A 334 8.83 -19.89 10.91
CA ARG A 334 8.83 -21.09 10.07
C ARG A 334 10.25 -21.51 9.73
N ALA A 335 10.44 -22.80 9.44
CA ALA A 335 11.67 -23.28 8.85
C ALA A 335 11.89 -22.68 7.44
N SER A 336 13.14 -22.42 7.10
CA SER A 336 13.61 -22.07 5.75
C SER A 336 14.94 -22.80 5.46
N THR A 337 15.50 -22.67 4.27
CA THR A 337 16.71 -23.42 3.89
C THR A 337 17.90 -23.00 4.76
N GLY A 338 18.40 -23.93 5.58
CA GLY A 338 19.57 -23.70 6.43
C GLY A 338 19.38 -22.59 7.48
N GLY A 339 18.15 -22.40 7.96
CA GLY A 339 17.79 -21.41 8.98
C GLY A 339 16.29 -21.34 9.27
N GLU A 340 15.88 -20.31 9.99
CA GLU A 340 14.48 -20.06 10.33
C GLU A 340 14.10 -18.62 9.97
N VAL A 341 12.86 -18.42 9.52
CA VAL A 341 12.29 -17.09 9.27
C VAL A 341 11.34 -16.75 10.41
N HIS A 342 11.68 -15.71 11.17
CA HIS A 342 10.79 -15.07 12.13
C HIS A 342 10.00 -13.97 11.42
N GLN A 343 8.69 -13.95 11.60
CA GLN A 343 7.80 -12.96 11.02
C GLN A 343 7.14 -12.12 12.11
N VAL A 344 7.02 -10.82 11.88
CA VAL A 344 6.11 -9.96 12.63
C VAL A 344 5.16 -9.26 11.67
N HIS A 345 3.87 -9.33 11.96
CA HIS A 345 2.81 -8.60 11.27
C HIS A 345 2.37 -7.41 12.11
N TYR A 346 2.25 -6.25 11.46
CA TYR A 346 1.66 -5.06 12.06
C TYR A 346 0.42 -4.63 11.29
N PRO A 347 -0.74 -4.46 11.96
CA PRO A 347 -1.90 -3.83 11.34
C PRO A 347 -1.64 -2.34 11.10
N ALA A 348 -2.42 -1.74 10.19
CA ALA A 348 -2.35 -0.31 9.93
C ALA A 348 -2.79 0.51 11.15
N GLN A 349 -2.13 1.66 11.36
CA GLN A 349 -2.49 2.57 12.43
C GLN A 349 -2.59 4.00 11.91
N LEU A 350 -3.65 4.70 12.33
CA LEU A 350 -3.85 6.12 12.05
C LEU A 350 -3.30 6.97 13.21
N GLY A 351 -2.73 8.12 12.89
CA GLY A 351 -2.09 9.03 13.84
C GLY A 351 -0.77 9.60 13.30
N GLY A 352 -0.35 10.76 13.80
CA GLY A 352 0.88 11.43 13.35
C GLY A 352 2.11 10.53 13.52
N GLY A 353 2.88 10.36 12.45
CA GLY A 353 4.12 9.57 12.43
C GLY A 353 3.94 8.04 12.49
N ARG A 354 2.71 7.52 12.52
CA ARG A 354 2.45 6.07 12.47
C ARG A 354 2.31 5.58 11.03
N LEU A 355 2.72 4.34 10.78
CA LEU A 355 2.53 3.69 9.49
C LEU A 355 1.05 3.39 9.24
N ARG A 356 0.48 4.04 8.22
CA ARG A 356 -0.95 4.02 7.88
C ARG A 356 -1.39 2.81 7.06
N ILE A 357 -0.51 1.84 6.89
CA ILE A 357 -0.73 0.62 6.11
C ILE A 357 -0.19 -0.57 6.88
N ALA A 358 -0.74 -1.76 6.63
CA ALA A 358 -0.22 -2.97 7.24
C ALA A 358 1.14 -3.35 6.64
N VAL A 359 1.97 -4.04 7.43
CA VAL A 359 3.28 -4.52 6.98
C VAL A 359 3.64 -5.83 7.67
N ASP A 360 4.22 -6.75 6.90
CA ASP A 360 4.94 -7.91 7.43
C ASP A 360 6.44 -7.68 7.30
N TYR A 361 7.21 -8.07 8.31
CA TYR A 361 8.67 -8.20 8.23
C TYR A 361 9.07 -9.66 8.40
N TYR A 362 10.05 -10.11 7.63
CA TYR A 362 10.55 -11.48 7.62
C TYR A 362 12.05 -11.46 7.87
N LEU A 363 12.50 -11.94 9.03
CA LEU A 363 13.90 -12.04 9.41
C LEU A 363 14.35 -13.49 9.37
N TRP A 364 15.16 -13.81 8.37
CA TRP A 364 15.85 -15.09 8.29
C TRP A 364 17.12 -15.09 9.13
N ILE A 365 17.27 -16.10 9.99
CA ILE A 365 18.44 -16.33 10.84
C ILE A 365 19.08 -17.67 10.46
N PRO A 366 20.38 -17.72 10.17
CA PRO A 366 21.05 -18.96 9.80
C PRO A 366 21.02 -19.98 10.94
N ALA A 367 20.88 -21.26 10.60
CA ALA A 367 20.93 -22.34 11.57
C ALA A 367 22.28 -22.35 12.30
N GLY A 368 22.26 -22.42 13.63
CA GLY A 368 23.47 -22.39 14.46
C GLY A 368 24.19 -21.04 14.49
N ALA A 369 23.50 -19.93 14.17
CA ALA A 369 24.08 -18.59 14.21
C ALA A 369 24.74 -18.26 15.56
N LYS A 370 25.98 -17.79 15.49
CA LYS A 370 26.66 -17.05 16.57
C LYS A 370 25.94 -15.69 16.77
N PRO A 371 26.31 -14.87 17.77
CA PRO A 371 25.74 -13.52 17.87
C PRO A 371 25.82 -12.77 16.54
N LEU A 372 24.67 -12.33 16.04
CA LEU A 372 24.56 -11.73 14.71
C LEU A 372 25.44 -10.49 14.61
N ARG A 373 26.05 -10.27 13.45
CA ARG A 373 26.97 -9.14 13.21
C ARG A 373 26.35 -8.02 12.39
N GLY A 374 25.21 -8.28 11.76
CA GLY A 374 24.54 -7.35 10.87
C GLY A 374 23.22 -7.90 10.36
N ILE A 375 22.46 -7.06 9.68
CA ILE A 375 21.25 -7.43 8.95
C ILE A 375 21.39 -6.94 7.51
N ILE A 376 21.18 -7.82 6.54
CA ILE A 376 21.03 -7.44 5.14
C ILE A 376 19.55 -7.18 4.92
N VAL A 377 19.18 -5.93 4.65
CA VAL A 377 17.80 -5.51 4.39
C VAL A 377 17.58 -5.46 2.89
N HIS A 378 16.69 -6.30 2.38
CA HIS A 378 16.28 -6.35 0.98
C HIS A 378 14.89 -5.72 0.86
N GLN A 379 14.86 -4.43 0.50
CA GLN A 379 13.64 -3.64 0.46
C GLN A 379 13.07 -3.59 -0.97
N HIS A 380 11.89 -4.18 -1.13
CA HIS A 380 11.16 -4.22 -2.40
C HIS A 380 10.76 -2.83 -2.92
N GLY A 381 10.38 -2.77 -4.19
CA GLY A 381 9.91 -1.55 -4.85
C GLY A 381 8.42 -1.24 -4.70
N CYS A 382 7.93 -0.25 -5.45
CA CYS A 382 6.52 0.13 -5.44
C CYS A 382 5.66 -0.86 -6.23
N GLY A 383 4.43 -1.07 -5.75
CA GLY A 383 3.38 -1.80 -6.47
C GLY A 383 3.10 -3.19 -5.91
N VAL A 384 1.92 -3.72 -6.26
CA VAL A 384 1.38 -4.99 -5.73
C VAL A 384 2.34 -6.16 -5.93
N GLY A 385 2.89 -6.31 -7.14
CA GLY A 385 3.83 -7.40 -7.45
C GLY A 385 5.12 -7.31 -6.64
N ALA A 386 5.65 -6.10 -6.42
CA ALA A 386 6.83 -5.86 -5.59
C ALA A 386 6.58 -6.22 -4.14
N SER A 387 5.48 -5.73 -3.57
CA SER A 387 5.07 -6.04 -2.19
C SER A 387 4.91 -7.54 -1.97
N ILE A 388 4.18 -8.23 -2.85
CA ILE A 388 4.00 -9.69 -2.75
C ILE A 388 5.35 -10.40 -2.86
N GLY A 389 6.21 -9.97 -3.80
CA GLY A 389 7.56 -10.51 -3.97
C GLY A 389 8.45 -10.32 -2.73
N GLY A 390 8.24 -9.27 -1.95
CA GLY A 390 8.99 -9.02 -0.71
C GLY A 390 8.83 -10.11 0.36
N ARG A 391 7.74 -10.89 0.31
CA ARG A 391 7.51 -12.05 1.21
C ARG A 391 8.59 -13.12 1.10
N THR A 392 9.16 -13.30 -0.08
CA THR A 392 10.15 -14.35 -0.36
C THR A 392 11.59 -13.85 -0.29
N ALA A 393 11.82 -12.55 -0.05
CA ALA A 393 13.17 -11.99 0.00
C ALA A 393 14.05 -12.67 1.07
N ALA A 394 13.48 -12.97 2.24
CA ALA A 394 14.16 -13.68 3.32
C ALA A 394 14.46 -15.17 3.01
N ASP A 395 13.85 -15.72 1.96
CA ASP A 395 14.04 -17.10 1.48
C ASP A 395 15.01 -17.21 0.29
N ASP A 396 15.63 -16.10 -0.15
CA ASP A 396 16.55 -16.09 -1.29
C ASP A 396 17.89 -16.73 -0.93
N LEU A 397 18.21 -17.87 -1.56
CA LEU A 397 19.39 -18.68 -1.26
C LEU A 397 20.70 -17.92 -1.50
N HIS A 398 20.73 -17.00 -2.47
CA HIS A 398 21.94 -16.26 -2.83
C HIS A 398 22.24 -15.17 -1.81
N TRP A 399 21.21 -14.41 -1.42
CA TRP A 399 21.30 -13.43 -0.34
C TRP A 399 21.55 -14.10 1.03
N GLN A 400 20.96 -15.28 1.28
CA GLN A 400 21.25 -16.09 2.47
C GLN A 400 22.69 -16.57 2.52
N ALA A 401 23.31 -16.90 1.38
CA ALA A 401 24.73 -17.28 1.34
C ALA A 401 25.64 -16.14 1.80
N LEU A 402 25.38 -14.90 1.34
CA LEU A 402 26.09 -13.72 1.81
C LEU A 402 25.86 -13.48 3.31
N ALA A 403 24.60 -13.54 3.76
CA ALA A 403 24.25 -13.35 5.17
C ALA A 403 24.97 -14.37 6.06
N ARG A 404 24.97 -15.65 5.66
CA ARG A 404 25.65 -16.74 6.37
C ARG A 404 27.16 -16.53 6.47
N LYS A 405 27.83 -16.12 5.39
CA LYS A 405 29.28 -15.85 5.37
C LYS A 405 29.70 -14.85 6.45
N TRP A 406 28.87 -13.84 6.71
CA TRP A 406 29.18 -12.77 7.67
C TRP A 406 28.52 -12.93 9.04
N ASN A 407 27.81 -14.04 9.27
CA ASN A 407 26.96 -14.24 10.44
C ASN A 407 25.95 -13.08 10.63
N CYS A 408 25.33 -12.68 9.53
CA CYS A 408 24.25 -11.70 9.46
C CYS A 408 22.90 -12.41 9.32
N ALA A 409 21.83 -11.70 9.64
CA ALA A 409 20.47 -12.08 9.26
C ALA A 409 20.10 -11.45 7.90
N LEU A 410 19.06 -11.98 7.25
CA LEU A 410 18.48 -11.44 6.03
C LEU A 410 17.04 -11.00 6.31
N LEU A 411 16.72 -9.75 6.01
CA LEU A 411 15.40 -9.17 6.29
C LEU A 411 14.72 -8.73 4.99
N GLY A 412 13.48 -9.20 4.81
CA GLY A 412 12.54 -8.70 3.81
C GLY A 412 11.32 -8.06 4.46
N SER A 413 10.55 -7.32 3.67
CA SER A 413 9.26 -6.76 4.10
C SER A 413 8.17 -6.97 3.05
N MET A 414 6.92 -6.89 3.46
CA MET A 414 5.76 -6.86 2.57
C MET A 414 4.79 -5.81 3.09
N TYR A 415 4.85 -4.62 2.50
CA TYR A 415 3.82 -3.60 2.73
C TYR A 415 2.53 -3.97 1.98
N GLU A 416 1.38 -3.63 2.56
CA GLU A 416 0.04 -3.97 2.07
C GLU A 416 -0.12 -3.93 0.53
N PRO A 417 -0.35 -5.09 -0.14
CA PRO A 417 -0.25 -5.22 -1.59
C PRO A 417 -1.57 -4.86 -2.30
N ARG A 418 -2.15 -3.68 -2.03
CA ARG A 418 -3.39 -3.23 -2.68
C ARG A 418 -3.12 -2.17 -3.75
N LYS A 419 -3.88 -2.20 -4.84
CA LYS A 419 -3.74 -1.24 -5.96
C LYS A 419 -3.99 0.22 -5.53
N SER A 420 -4.84 0.43 -4.53
CA SER A 420 -5.17 1.74 -3.96
C SER A 420 -4.09 2.32 -3.06
N ILE A 421 -3.08 1.53 -2.66
CA ILE A 421 -2.02 1.95 -1.75
C ILE A 421 -0.92 2.65 -2.54
N ASN A 422 -0.75 3.95 -2.29
CA ASN A 422 0.38 4.71 -2.80
C ASN A 422 1.64 4.36 -2.00
N CYS A 423 2.71 3.94 -2.68
CA CYS A 423 3.94 3.58 -2.00
C CYS A 423 4.58 4.73 -1.22
N ARG A 424 4.26 5.99 -1.50
CA ARG A 424 4.70 7.16 -0.71
C ARG A 424 4.31 7.08 0.77
N LEU A 425 3.28 6.30 1.11
CA LEU A 425 2.90 6.05 2.49
C LEU A 425 3.95 5.28 3.30
N TRP A 426 4.87 4.57 2.64
CA TRP A 426 5.92 3.81 3.31
C TRP A 426 7.32 4.09 2.78
N CYS A 427 7.49 4.45 1.51
CA CYS A 427 8.82 4.67 0.97
C CYS A 427 9.41 5.98 1.48
N ASP A 428 8.58 7.00 1.76
CA ASP A 428 9.02 8.07 2.65
C ASP A 428 9.08 7.53 4.08
N ALA A 429 10.29 7.25 4.55
CA ALA A 429 10.55 6.62 5.82
C ALA A 429 9.95 7.38 7.02
N ARG A 430 9.75 8.70 6.86
CA ARG A 430 9.18 9.60 7.86
C ARG A 430 7.67 9.42 8.02
N ASN A 431 6.99 8.76 7.08
CA ASN A 431 5.58 8.38 7.19
C ASN A 431 5.37 7.15 8.08
N GLY A 432 6.29 6.90 9.01
CA GLY A 432 6.18 5.89 10.06
C GLY A 432 6.80 4.53 9.72
N SER A 433 7.30 4.31 8.51
CA SER A 433 7.96 3.04 8.17
C SER A 433 9.35 2.89 8.79
N ASP A 434 10.05 4.00 9.09
CA ASP A 434 11.29 3.98 9.89
C ASP A 434 11.00 3.49 11.32
N ALA A 435 10.15 4.21 12.05
CA ALA A 435 9.75 3.83 13.41
C ALA A 435 9.21 2.39 13.46
N ARG A 436 8.40 2.00 12.47
CA ARG A 436 7.86 0.64 12.38
C ARG A 436 8.93 -0.42 12.09
N PHE A 437 9.95 -0.09 11.30
CA PHE A 437 11.09 -0.98 11.06
C PHE A 437 11.89 -1.20 12.35
N LEU A 438 12.15 -0.14 13.13
CA LEU A 438 12.83 -0.25 14.43
C LEU A 438 12.02 -1.08 15.43
N ASP A 439 10.71 -0.81 15.57
CA ASP A 439 9.79 -1.62 16.39
C ASP A 439 9.83 -3.11 15.97
N ALA A 440 9.90 -3.37 14.65
CA ALA A 440 10.00 -4.73 14.13
C ALA A 440 11.29 -5.41 14.57
N LEU A 441 12.44 -4.72 14.54
CA LEU A 441 13.71 -5.25 15.03
C LEU A 441 13.63 -5.62 16.52
N ASP A 442 12.99 -4.79 17.35
CA ASP A 442 12.79 -5.08 18.77
C ASP A 442 11.93 -6.34 18.99
N ARG A 443 10.80 -6.46 18.28
CA ARG A 443 9.94 -7.64 18.39
C ARG A 443 10.59 -8.91 17.85
N LEU A 444 11.31 -8.80 16.75
CA LEU A 444 12.04 -9.92 16.15
C LEU A 444 13.23 -10.35 17.03
N ALA A 445 13.90 -9.40 17.69
CA ALA A 445 14.93 -9.70 18.68
C ALA A 445 14.36 -10.56 19.83
N ASN A 446 13.21 -10.18 20.35
CA ASN A 446 12.54 -10.91 21.43
C ASN A 446 12.05 -12.29 20.96
N SER A 447 11.40 -12.37 19.79
CA SER A 447 10.81 -13.63 19.31
C SER A 447 11.81 -14.64 18.77
N SER A 448 13.03 -14.20 18.44
CA SER A 448 14.14 -15.07 18.04
C SER A 448 15.15 -15.32 19.17
N GLU A 449 14.93 -14.71 20.34
CA GLU A 449 15.87 -14.73 21.47
C GLU A 449 17.27 -14.20 21.09
N ARG A 450 17.31 -13.19 20.22
CA ARG A 450 18.53 -12.53 19.72
C ARG A 450 18.53 -11.02 20.02
N PRO A 451 18.87 -10.60 21.24
CA PRO A 451 18.82 -9.18 21.64
C PRO A 451 19.73 -8.29 20.77
N GLU A 452 20.78 -8.82 20.16
CA GLU A 452 21.66 -8.09 19.27
C GLU A 452 20.98 -7.54 18.01
N VAL A 453 19.87 -8.13 17.55
CA VAL A 453 19.11 -7.71 16.35
C VAL A 453 18.74 -6.22 16.40
N THR A 454 18.47 -5.69 17.59
CA THR A 454 18.11 -4.28 17.82
C THR A 454 19.25 -3.30 17.52
N ARG A 455 20.51 -3.75 17.58
CA ARG A 455 21.72 -2.89 17.62
C ARG A 455 22.70 -3.13 16.48
N VAL A 456 22.69 -4.33 15.89
CA VAL A 456 23.58 -4.66 14.77
C VAL A 456 23.35 -3.73 13.57
N PRO A 457 24.41 -3.42 12.79
CA PRO A 457 24.31 -2.52 11.63
C PRO A 457 23.63 -3.20 10.44
N TRP A 458 23.30 -2.42 9.41
CA TRP A 458 22.53 -2.85 8.25
C TRP A 458 23.28 -2.64 6.94
N CYS A 459 23.17 -3.61 6.03
CA CYS A 459 23.32 -3.37 4.60
C CYS A 459 21.93 -3.06 4.03
N LEU A 460 21.78 -1.98 3.25
CA LEU A 460 20.49 -1.63 2.65
C LEU A 460 20.52 -1.84 1.14
N TRP A 461 19.80 -2.83 0.64
CA TRP A 461 19.47 -2.95 -0.77
C TRP A 461 18.04 -2.46 -0.98
N GLY A 462 17.83 -1.56 -1.95
CA GLY A 462 16.51 -1.00 -2.21
C GLY A 462 16.22 -0.82 -3.68
N HIS A 463 15.12 -1.39 -4.15
CA HIS A 463 14.63 -1.18 -5.53
C HIS A 463 13.58 -0.08 -5.59
N SER A 464 13.71 0.91 -6.46
CA SER A 464 12.67 1.92 -6.73
C SER A 464 12.20 2.62 -5.44
N GLY A 465 10.96 2.40 -5.00
CA GLY A 465 10.48 2.83 -3.67
C GLY A 465 11.36 2.37 -2.51
N GLY A 466 11.96 1.18 -2.57
CA GLY A 466 12.93 0.72 -1.58
C GLY A 466 14.24 1.51 -1.59
N GLY A 467 14.69 1.99 -2.76
CA GLY A 467 15.85 2.89 -2.87
C GLY A 467 15.54 4.29 -2.33
N PHE A 468 14.30 4.76 -2.55
CA PHE A 468 13.78 5.98 -1.93
C PHE A 468 13.79 5.84 -0.39
N TRP A 469 13.25 4.75 0.14
CA TRP A 469 13.27 4.45 1.57
C TRP A 469 14.70 4.40 2.13
N ALA A 470 15.60 3.65 1.48
CA ALA A 470 16.99 3.54 1.90
C ALA A 470 17.71 4.89 1.97
N SER A 471 17.41 5.82 1.06
CA SER A 471 18.04 7.16 1.05
C SER A 471 17.58 8.04 2.23
N LEU A 472 16.36 7.87 2.71
CA LEU A 472 15.87 8.55 3.92
C LEU A 472 16.32 7.85 5.20
N MET A 473 16.41 6.51 5.19
CA MET A 473 17.06 5.76 6.27
C MET A 473 18.53 6.16 6.41
N GLN A 474 19.23 6.44 5.30
CA GLN A 474 20.59 6.97 5.32
C GLN A 474 20.68 8.32 6.03
N ALA A 475 19.73 9.22 5.77
CA ALA A 475 19.71 10.52 6.41
C ALA A 475 19.42 10.43 7.93
N GLN A 476 18.58 9.47 8.35
CA GLN A 476 18.15 9.32 9.74
C GLN A 476 19.13 8.48 10.58
N HIS A 477 19.72 7.43 10.00
CA HIS A 477 20.53 6.42 10.72
C HIS A 477 21.88 6.13 10.05
N PRO A 478 22.68 7.14 9.66
CA PRO A 478 23.91 6.90 8.89
C PRO A 478 24.92 6.00 9.62
N ASP A 479 25.00 6.09 10.95
CA ASP A 479 25.93 5.31 11.78
C ASP A 479 25.55 3.81 11.88
N ARG A 480 24.31 3.45 11.53
CA ARG A 480 23.83 2.07 11.50
C ARG A 480 24.12 1.37 10.18
N ILE A 481 24.57 2.09 9.15
CA ILE A 481 24.58 1.56 7.78
C ILE A 481 26.00 1.20 7.33
N VAL A 482 26.20 -0.07 7.01
CA VAL A 482 27.42 -0.63 6.43
C VAL A 482 27.63 -0.07 5.03
N ALA A 483 26.63 -0.22 4.15
CA ALA A 483 26.66 0.21 2.75
C ALA A 483 25.23 0.21 2.16
N ILE A 484 25.03 0.89 1.02
CA ILE A 484 23.73 1.00 0.34
C ILE A 484 23.84 0.70 -1.16
N TRP A 485 22.90 -0.10 -1.67
CA TRP A 485 22.69 -0.30 -3.10
C TRP A 485 21.33 0.26 -3.54
N PHE A 486 21.35 1.36 -4.28
CA PHE A 486 20.15 2.01 -4.82
C PHE A 486 19.83 1.46 -6.22
N ARG A 487 18.99 0.42 -6.31
CA ARG A 487 18.52 -0.11 -7.59
C ARG A 487 17.38 0.77 -8.12
N SER A 488 17.65 1.60 -9.12
CA SER A 488 16.65 2.45 -9.81
C SER A 488 15.74 3.28 -8.87
N GLY A 489 16.28 3.94 -7.84
CA GLY A 489 15.47 4.83 -7.00
C GLY A 489 16.23 5.54 -5.87
N THR A 490 15.86 6.80 -5.63
CA THR A 490 16.31 7.62 -4.48
C THR A 490 15.25 8.69 -4.21
N ALA A 491 15.18 9.17 -2.96
CA ALA A 491 14.36 10.33 -2.60
C ALA A 491 15.00 11.66 -3.00
N PHE A 492 16.30 11.67 -3.32
CA PHE A 492 17.04 12.88 -3.60
C PHE A 492 16.41 13.76 -4.66
N GLY A 493 16.11 13.19 -5.84
CA GLY A 493 15.52 13.97 -6.93
C GLY A 493 14.17 14.59 -6.58
N TYR A 494 13.43 14.02 -5.64
CA TYR A 494 12.12 14.54 -5.22
C TYR A 494 12.26 15.73 -4.28
N TRP A 495 13.15 15.65 -3.28
CA TRP A 495 13.35 16.79 -2.38
C TRP A 495 14.11 17.94 -3.04
N ASP A 496 15.01 17.63 -3.99
CA ASP A 496 15.76 18.65 -4.73
C ASP A 496 14.83 19.50 -5.60
N ARG A 497 13.75 18.91 -6.11
CA ARG A 497 12.67 19.60 -6.83
C ARG A 497 11.61 20.22 -5.90
N GLY A 498 11.76 20.11 -4.58
CA GLY A 498 10.79 20.61 -3.60
C GLY A 498 9.47 19.84 -3.55
N GLU A 499 9.40 18.62 -4.12
CA GLU A 499 8.19 17.78 -4.07
C GLU A 499 7.96 17.15 -2.69
N ILE A 500 9.02 17.02 -1.90
CA ILE A 500 8.98 16.61 -0.50
C ILE A 500 9.96 17.48 0.29
N GLU A 501 9.75 17.60 1.61
CA GLU A 501 10.70 18.29 2.48
C GLU A 501 12.07 17.59 2.45
N PRO A 502 13.18 18.32 2.23
CA PRO A 502 14.53 17.75 2.27
C PRO A 502 14.90 17.31 3.69
N PRO A 503 15.51 16.13 3.87
CA PRO A 503 15.93 15.69 5.20
C PRO A 503 17.14 16.50 5.70
N ARG A 504 17.33 16.53 7.02
CA ARG A 504 18.59 17.01 7.60
C ARG A 504 19.70 16.02 7.28
N LEU A 505 20.77 16.49 6.64
CA LEU A 505 21.96 15.69 6.34
C LEU A 505 23.10 16.06 7.28
N THR A 506 23.77 15.05 7.84
CA THR A 506 24.99 15.19 8.67
C THR A 506 26.19 14.65 7.90
N ASP A 507 27.41 14.97 8.34
CA ASP A 507 28.64 14.48 7.68
C ASP A 507 28.73 12.94 7.64
N ALA A 508 28.12 12.26 8.61
CA ALA A 508 28.06 10.80 8.67
C ALA A 508 27.34 10.19 7.45
N VAL A 509 26.39 10.91 6.84
CA VAL A 509 25.69 10.48 5.61
C VAL A 509 26.69 10.24 4.48
N TYR A 510 27.66 11.14 4.32
CA TYR A 510 28.64 11.09 3.24
C TYR A 510 29.72 10.02 3.48
N ALA A 511 29.88 9.54 4.72
CA ALA A 511 30.81 8.46 5.05
C ALA A 511 30.27 7.07 4.68
N VAL A 512 28.96 6.93 4.38
CA VAL A 512 28.34 5.66 4.00
C VAL A 512 28.70 5.31 2.55
N PRO A 513 29.30 4.14 2.27
CA PRO A 513 29.47 3.68 0.91
C PRO A 513 28.14 3.45 0.20
N MET A 514 28.05 3.86 -1.07
CA MET A 514 26.83 3.83 -1.87
C MET A 514 27.12 3.41 -3.32
N VAL A 515 26.14 2.74 -3.94
CA VAL A 515 26.07 2.55 -5.40
C VAL A 515 24.72 3.01 -5.91
N GLY A 516 24.73 3.89 -6.91
CA GLY A 516 23.56 4.16 -7.75
C GLY A 516 23.56 3.21 -8.93
N ASN A 517 22.53 2.36 -9.04
CA ASN A 517 22.42 1.33 -10.06
C ASN A 517 21.07 1.44 -10.81
N PRO A 518 20.92 2.42 -11.72
CA PRO A 518 19.78 2.47 -12.63
C PRO A 518 19.95 1.51 -13.82
N GLY A 519 18.89 1.21 -14.56
CA GLY A 519 19.01 0.60 -15.88
C GLY A 519 19.33 1.64 -16.95
N VAL A 520 20.20 1.32 -17.91
CA VAL A 520 20.55 2.24 -19.02
C VAL A 520 19.31 2.68 -19.80
N GLN A 521 18.32 1.80 -19.96
CA GLN A 521 17.09 2.12 -20.68
C GLN A 521 16.20 3.13 -19.95
N GLU A 522 16.50 3.48 -18.68
CA GLU A 522 15.75 4.51 -17.93
C GLU A 522 16.08 5.93 -18.38
N LYS A 523 17.27 6.19 -18.95
CA LYS A 523 17.78 7.54 -19.30
C LYS A 523 16.86 8.34 -20.23
N GLY A 524 16.06 7.66 -21.05
CA GLY A 524 15.09 8.28 -21.96
C GLY A 524 13.64 7.82 -21.72
N ASP A 525 13.38 7.07 -20.66
CA ASP A 525 12.06 6.51 -20.40
C ASP A 525 11.12 7.58 -19.82
N THR A 526 9.92 7.72 -20.39
CA THR A 526 8.96 8.75 -19.98
C THR A 526 8.50 8.61 -18.53
N ARG A 527 8.49 7.38 -18.01
CA ARG A 527 8.04 7.05 -16.65
C ARG A 527 9.20 6.94 -15.67
N PHE A 528 10.33 6.38 -16.08
CA PHE A 528 11.43 5.98 -15.19
C PHE A 528 12.69 6.85 -15.28
N ARG A 529 12.75 7.86 -16.15
CA ARG A 529 13.89 8.80 -16.20
C ARG A 529 14.28 9.41 -14.86
N GLY A 530 13.30 9.64 -13.98
CA GLY A 530 13.54 10.19 -12.65
C GLY A 530 14.44 9.32 -11.77
N ALA A 531 14.47 8.00 -11.98
CA ALA A 531 15.38 7.10 -11.28
C ALA A 531 16.84 7.32 -11.70
N TRP A 532 17.09 7.44 -13.01
CA TRP A 532 18.40 7.74 -13.57
C TRP A 532 18.89 9.12 -13.16
N ASP A 533 18.09 10.15 -13.41
CA ASP A 533 18.44 11.54 -13.16
C ASP A 533 18.63 11.80 -11.65
N GLY A 534 17.74 11.25 -10.81
CA GLY A 534 17.82 11.40 -9.37
C GLY A 534 19.09 10.78 -8.78
N LEU A 535 19.52 9.61 -9.26
CA LEU A 535 20.75 8.97 -8.79
C LEU A 535 22.01 9.72 -9.23
N GLN A 536 22.04 10.24 -10.47
CA GLN A 536 23.15 11.08 -10.93
C GLN A 536 23.24 12.38 -10.11
N ALA A 537 22.10 13.04 -9.88
CA ALA A 537 22.03 14.28 -9.10
C ALA A 537 22.47 14.05 -7.65
N MET A 538 21.97 13.00 -7.00
CA MET A 538 22.39 12.63 -5.65
C MET A 538 23.89 12.39 -5.58
N ARG A 539 24.44 11.63 -6.53
CA ARG A 539 25.87 11.34 -6.59
C ARG A 539 26.70 12.62 -6.72
N ALA A 540 26.35 13.50 -7.66
CA ALA A 540 27.07 14.76 -7.83
C ALA A 540 27.03 15.63 -6.56
N ALA A 541 25.86 15.73 -5.93
CA ALA A 541 25.67 16.49 -4.70
C ALA A 541 26.42 15.90 -3.50
N TYR A 542 26.54 14.57 -3.41
CA TYR A 542 27.20 13.91 -2.29
C TYR A 542 28.72 13.90 -2.47
N LEU A 543 29.22 13.73 -3.70
CA LEU A 543 30.65 13.83 -4.00
C LEU A 543 31.20 15.22 -3.69
N SER A 544 30.46 16.29 -3.97
CA SER A 544 30.88 17.66 -3.63
C SER A 544 30.93 17.92 -2.12
N ARG A 545 30.36 17.02 -1.32
CA ARG A 545 30.36 17.02 0.15
C ARG A 545 31.31 15.98 0.75
N GLY A 546 32.15 15.34 -0.06
CA GLY A 546 33.18 14.41 0.42
C GLY A 546 32.76 12.94 0.49
N ALA A 547 31.66 12.53 -0.17
CA ALA A 547 31.25 11.12 -0.22
C ALA A 547 32.16 10.28 -1.14
N THR A 548 33.35 9.91 -0.65
CA THR A 548 34.41 9.24 -1.43
C THR A 548 33.95 7.95 -2.12
N PHE A 549 33.04 7.19 -1.49
CA PHE A 549 32.55 5.91 -2.00
C PHE A 549 31.12 6.01 -2.51
N PHE A 550 30.87 6.83 -3.52
CA PHE A 550 29.60 6.82 -4.26
C PHE A 550 29.83 6.47 -5.73
N ALA A 551 29.66 5.20 -6.06
CA ALA A 551 29.79 4.73 -7.44
C ALA A 551 28.47 4.86 -8.22
N PHE A 552 28.58 5.05 -9.53
CA PHE A 552 27.45 4.99 -10.45
C PHE A 552 27.67 3.82 -11.40
N ALA A 553 26.80 2.81 -11.31
CA ALA A 553 26.98 1.55 -12.01
C ALA A 553 25.70 1.20 -12.75
N PRO A 554 25.42 1.82 -13.91
CA PRO A 554 24.20 1.54 -14.65
C PRO A 554 24.22 0.13 -15.23
N ASP A 555 23.08 -0.55 -15.20
CA ASP A 555 22.88 -1.87 -15.79
C ASP A 555 22.60 -1.75 -17.30
N PRO A 556 23.48 -2.22 -18.19
CA PRO A 556 23.33 -2.06 -19.63
C PRO A 556 22.16 -2.86 -20.21
N ARG A 557 21.66 -3.88 -19.49
CA ARG A 557 20.67 -4.82 -20.03
C ARG A 557 19.25 -4.54 -19.56
N THR A 558 19.05 -3.58 -18.66
CA THR A 558 17.75 -3.37 -18.04
C THR A 558 17.17 -1.98 -18.27
N ARG A 559 15.86 -1.91 -18.10
CA ARG A 559 15.14 -0.72 -17.70
C ARG A 559 15.00 -0.74 -16.18
N HIS A 560 13.77 -0.66 -15.68
CA HIS A 560 13.47 -0.53 -14.26
C HIS A 560 13.42 -1.88 -13.51
N GLN A 561 13.40 -3.02 -14.21
CA GLN A 561 13.56 -4.36 -13.61
C GLN A 561 14.94 -4.53 -12.99
N CYS A 562 15.11 -5.43 -12.01
CA CYS A 562 16.39 -5.63 -11.30
C CYS A 562 17.44 -6.44 -12.07
N GLY A 563 16.98 -7.25 -13.03
CA GLY A 563 17.80 -8.16 -13.80
C GLY A 563 18.88 -8.88 -13.02
N ASP A 564 20.11 -8.81 -13.51
CA ASP A 564 21.28 -9.54 -12.99
C ASP A 564 22.11 -8.72 -12.00
N SER A 565 21.57 -7.61 -11.46
CA SER A 565 22.33 -6.74 -10.54
C SER A 565 22.84 -7.41 -9.28
N ARG A 566 22.19 -8.48 -8.81
CA ARG A 566 22.67 -9.26 -7.66
C ARG A 566 24.12 -9.70 -7.80
N TYR A 567 24.58 -10.00 -9.03
CA TYR A 567 25.95 -10.46 -9.28
C TYR A 567 27.00 -9.37 -9.08
N MET A 568 26.60 -8.11 -8.91
CA MET A 568 27.47 -7.03 -8.45
C MET A 568 27.08 -6.51 -7.05
N ALA A 569 25.78 -6.48 -6.72
CA ALA A 569 25.31 -6.03 -5.41
C ALA A 569 25.80 -6.93 -4.26
N ILE A 570 25.80 -8.25 -4.44
CA ILE A 570 26.27 -9.21 -3.43
C ILE A 570 27.78 -9.06 -3.20
N PRO A 571 28.66 -9.06 -4.24
CA PRO A 571 30.09 -8.77 -4.05
C PRO A 571 30.37 -7.40 -3.43
N TYR A 572 29.56 -6.39 -3.76
CA TYR A 572 29.66 -5.07 -3.15
C TYR A 572 29.40 -5.09 -1.64
N PHE A 573 28.32 -5.75 -1.20
CA PHE A 573 28.04 -5.89 0.23
C PHE A 573 29.05 -6.80 0.94
N ASP A 574 29.51 -7.87 0.29
CA ASP A 574 30.57 -8.74 0.81
C ASP A 574 31.82 -7.94 1.19
N PHE A 575 32.26 -7.05 0.30
CA PHE A 575 33.39 -6.16 0.53
C PHE A 575 33.16 -5.23 1.71
N TRP A 576 32.02 -4.55 1.78
CA TRP A 576 31.78 -3.58 2.84
C TRP A 576 31.49 -4.23 4.19
N LEU A 577 30.93 -5.43 4.23
CA LEU A 577 30.84 -6.23 5.44
C LEU A 577 32.24 -6.59 5.95
N GLU A 578 33.15 -6.99 5.06
CA GLU A 578 34.56 -7.26 5.40
C GLU A 578 35.28 -6.04 5.95
N HIS A 579 35.05 -4.86 5.39
CA HIS A 579 35.83 -3.66 5.71
C HIS A 579 35.20 -2.77 6.79
N ARG A 580 33.88 -2.84 7.02
CA ARG A 580 33.19 -1.94 7.96
C ARG A 580 32.62 -2.60 9.20
N LEU A 581 32.30 -3.89 9.18
CA LEU A 581 31.86 -4.54 10.42
C LEU A 581 32.98 -4.47 11.49
N PRO A 582 32.64 -4.37 12.79
CA PRO A 582 33.62 -4.47 13.88
C PRO A 582 34.41 -5.78 13.80
N PRO A 583 35.66 -5.85 14.29
CA PRO A 583 36.45 -7.09 14.31
C PRO A 583 35.70 -8.27 14.95
N SER A 584 35.94 -9.49 14.43
CA SER A 584 35.28 -10.70 14.93
C SER A 584 35.59 -10.92 16.42
N GLY A 585 34.56 -11.18 17.23
CA GLY A 585 34.69 -11.36 18.69
C GLY A 585 34.44 -10.10 19.52
N ALA A 586 34.39 -8.91 18.91
CA ALA A 586 33.79 -7.75 19.56
C ALA A 586 32.27 -7.92 19.55
N ALA A 587 31.65 -8.09 20.72
CA ALA A 587 30.21 -8.26 20.85
C ALA A 587 29.44 -7.06 20.27
N GLU A 588 30.07 -5.88 20.30
CA GLU A 588 29.51 -4.58 19.92
C GLU A 588 30.63 -3.64 19.48
N GLY A 589 30.36 -2.72 18.55
CA GLY A 589 31.34 -1.74 18.12
C GLY A 589 30.82 -0.81 17.03
N LYS A 590 31.40 0.39 16.96
CA LYS A 590 31.14 1.34 15.86
C LYS A 590 31.64 0.74 14.54
N LEU A 591 30.92 1.04 13.45
CA LEU A 591 31.38 0.69 12.11
C LEU A 591 32.77 1.30 11.85
N ARG A 592 33.67 0.51 11.26
CA ARG A 592 34.98 1.00 10.83
C ARG A 592 34.80 2.07 9.73
N PRO A 593 35.66 3.10 9.71
CA PRO A 593 35.63 4.11 8.65
C PRO A 593 35.91 3.47 7.29
N ALA A 594 35.31 4.01 6.23
CA ALA A 594 35.46 3.47 4.87
C ALA A 594 36.80 3.84 4.22
N ALA A 595 37.38 5.01 4.57
CA ALA A 595 38.57 5.56 3.92
C ALA A 595 39.77 4.59 3.81
N PRO A 596 40.12 3.80 4.84
CA PRO A 596 41.22 2.84 4.74
C PRO A 596 41.03 1.71 3.71
N ALA A 597 39.80 1.48 3.24
CA ALA A 597 39.48 0.44 2.28
C ALA A 597 39.76 0.82 0.82
N LEU A 598 40.16 2.08 0.52
CA LEU A 598 40.29 2.59 -0.84
C LEU A 598 41.22 1.73 -1.73
N ALA A 599 42.41 1.37 -1.23
CA ALA A 599 43.35 0.56 -2.00
C ALA A 599 42.80 -0.85 -2.30
N ALA A 600 42.07 -1.44 -1.33
CA ALA A 600 41.42 -2.74 -1.53
C ALA A 600 40.23 -2.66 -2.50
N TRP A 601 39.48 -1.54 -2.45
CA TRP A 601 38.37 -1.26 -3.36
C TRP A 601 38.83 -1.18 -4.81
N GLU A 602 39.84 -0.35 -5.09
CA GLU A 602 40.41 -0.19 -6.44
C GLU A 602 40.96 -1.51 -6.99
N LYS A 603 41.57 -2.33 -6.12
CA LYS A 603 42.14 -3.62 -6.53
C LYS A 603 41.10 -4.71 -6.78
N ARG A 604 40.04 -4.79 -5.95
CA ARG A 604 39.12 -5.95 -5.92
C ARG A 604 37.74 -5.66 -6.52
N LEU A 605 37.19 -4.46 -6.28
CA LEU A 605 35.79 -4.14 -6.56
C LEU A 605 35.64 -3.28 -7.82
N ALA A 606 36.54 -2.32 -8.04
CA ALA A 606 36.50 -1.47 -9.23
C ALA A 606 36.53 -2.27 -10.56
N PRO A 607 37.37 -3.34 -10.71
CA PRO A 607 37.34 -4.15 -11.93
C PRO A 607 36.02 -4.89 -12.14
N LYS A 608 35.43 -5.46 -11.08
CA LYS A 608 34.12 -6.13 -11.13
C LYS A 608 33.01 -5.14 -11.50
N LEU A 609 33.08 -3.92 -10.97
CA LEU A 609 32.11 -2.88 -11.28
C LEU A 609 32.22 -2.44 -12.74
N ALA A 610 33.44 -2.29 -13.27
CA ALA A 610 33.66 -1.97 -14.68
C ALA A 610 33.12 -3.07 -15.60
N GLU A 611 33.37 -4.33 -15.26
CA GLU A 611 32.81 -5.49 -15.97
C GLU A 611 31.28 -5.48 -15.95
N TYR A 612 30.67 -5.24 -14.78
CA TYR A 612 29.22 -5.15 -14.62
C TYR A 612 28.60 -4.03 -15.45
N ILE A 613 29.21 -2.84 -15.48
CA ILE A 613 28.71 -1.72 -16.29
C ILE A 613 28.75 -2.05 -17.78
N GLN A 614 29.72 -2.84 -18.22
CA GLN A 614 29.85 -3.24 -19.62
C GLN A 614 28.90 -4.38 -20.00
N THR A 615 28.75 -5.39 -19.13
CA THR A 615 28.09 -6.66 -19.49
C THR A 615 26.73 -6.85 -18.78
N GLY A 616 26.48 -6.11 -17.71
CA GLY A 616 25.36 -6.27 -16.78
C GLY A 616 25.50 -7.44 -15.81
N SER A 617 26.65 -8.10 -15.74
CA SER A 617 26.93 -9.18 -14.79
C SER A 617 28.41 -9.20 -14.41
N VAL A 618 28.79 -10.15 -13.56
CA VAL A 618 30.20 -10.39 -13.18
C VAL A 618 30.54 -11.84 -13.52
N SER A 619 31.74 -12.06 -14.04
CA SER A 619 32.28 -13.37 -14.34
C SER A 619 32.54 -14.17 -13.08
N ASP A 620 32.28 -15.47 -13.20
CA ASP A 620 32.52 -16.46 -12.17
C ASP A 620 33.27 -17.64 -12.79
N THR A 621 34.25 -18.14 -12.05
CA THR A 621 35.11 -19.26 -12.45
C THR A 621 35.20 -20.34 -11.38
N THR A 622 34.47 -20.18 -10.26
CA THR A 622 34.47 -21.12 -9.15
C THR A 622 33.23 -22.01 -9.20
N PRO A 623 33.38 -23.33 -9.00
CA PRO A 623 32.23 -24.22 -8.92
C PRO A 623 31.42 -23.97 -7.64
N PRO A 624 30.09 -24.20 -7.67
CA PRO A 624 29.25 -24.03 -6.49
C PRO A 624 29.61 -25.01 -5.36
N PRO A 625 29.24 -24.70 -4.10
CA PRO A 625 29.31 -25.66 -3.01
C PRO A 625 28.53 -26.94 -3.30
N ALA A 626 29.07 -28.07 -2.86
CA ALA A 626 28.39 -29.36 -2.99
C ALA A 626 27.10 -29.41 -2.17
N PRO A 627 26.03 -30.05 -2.68
CA PRO A 627 24.85 -30.35 -1.88
C PRO A 627 25.22 -31.11 -0.60
N ARG A 628 24.43 -30.93 0.45
CA ARG A 628 24.62 -31.54 1.76
C ARG A 628 23.38 -32.36 2.10
N ARG A 629 23.55 -33.32 3.04
CA ARG A 629 22.44 -34.13 3.58
C ARG A 629 21.55 -34.75 2.49
N VAL A 630 22.16 -35.31 1.46
CA VAL A 630 21.43 -36.07 0.45
C VAL A 630 20.89 -37.34 1.11
N VAL A 631 19.57 -37.50 1.08
CA VAL A 631 18.85 -38.64 1.66
C VAL A 631 17.91 -39.19 0.61
N ALA A 632 17.97 -40.50 0.38
CA ALA A 632 17.05 -41.22 -0.50
C ALA A 632 16.20 -42.18 0.33
N ARG A 633 14.88 -42.06 0.27
CA ARG A 633 13.96 -42.94 1.02
C ARG A 633 12.86 -43.47 0.13
N ARG A 634 12.64 -44.78 0.18
CA ARG A 634 11.50 -45.40 -0.48
C ARG A 634 10.20 -44.99 0.21
N THR A 635 9.24 -44.59 -0.59
CA THR A 635 7.87 -44.21 -0.21
C THR A 635 6.99 -45.45 -0.04
N ALA A 636 5.82 -45.29 0.57
CA ALA A 636 4.87 -46.40 0.73
C ALA A 636 4.39 -46.95 -0.63
N GLU A 637 4.36 -46.10 -1.65
CA GLU A 637 3.97 -46.43 -3.02
C GLU A 637 5.12 -47.05 -3.84
N GLY A 638 6.28 -47.30 -3.22
CA GLY A 638 7.42 -47.95 -3.86
C GLY A 638 8.37 -47.02 -4.63
N HIS A 639 8.02 -45.74 -4.87
CA HIS A 639 8.92 -44.73 -5.44
C HIS A 639 10.03 -44.33 -4.46
N VAL A 640 11.10 -43.65 -4.92
CA VAL A 640 12.15 -43.13 -4.03
C VAL A 640 12.15 -41.60 -4.02
N MET A 641 11.97 -41.02 -2.84
CA MET A 641 12.09 -39.58 -2.58
C MET A 641 13.53 -39.23 -2.22
N ILE A 642 14.15 -38.39 -3.03
CA ILE A 642 15.50 -37.84 -2.81
C ILE A 642 15.35 -36.41 -2.32
N ARG A 643 15.98 -36.08 -1.20
CA ARG A 643 16.00 -34.73 -0.62
C ARG A 643 17.43 -34.31 -0.31
N TRP A 644 17.72 -33.02 -0.43
CA TRP A 644 19.03 -32.46 -0.12
C TRP A 644 18.90 -31.04 0.43
N GLU A 645 20.00 -30.54 0.98
CA GLU A 645 20.22 -29.12 1.27
C GLU A 645 21.34 -28.60 0.37
N ALA A 646 21.34 -27.32 0.04
CA ALA A 646 22.43 -26.70 -0.69
C ALA A 646 22.58 -25.22 -0.30
N ASP A 647 23.82 -24.75 -0.32
CA ASP A 647 24.14 -23.34 -0.23
C ASP A 647 24.39 -22.79 -1.63
N ALA A 648 23.97 -21.55 -1.87
CA ALA A 648 24.25 -20.90 -3.13
C ALA A 648 25.73 -20.54 -3.27
N ASP A 649 26.22 -20.63 -4.50
CA ASP A 649 27.48 -20.00 -4.88
C ASP A 649 27.40 -18.49 -4.67
N LEU A 650 28.40 -17.89 -4.02
CA LEU A 650 28.32 -16.47 -3.64
C LEU A 650 28.44 -15.57 -4.86
N GLU A 651 29.19 -16.00 -5.87
CA GLU A 651 29.46 -15.26 -7.09
C GLU A 651 28.29 -15.35 -8.07
N SER A 652 27.69 -16.52 -8.25
CA SER A 652 26.73 -16.76 -9.33
C SER A 652 25.48 -17.55 -8.97
N GLY A 653 25.22 -17.86 -7.70
CA GLY A 653 23.97 -18.45 -7.24
C GLY A 653 23.78 -19.91 -7.63
N ILE A 654 22.53 -20.39 -7.64
CA ILE A 654 22.19 -21.78 -8.07
C ILE A 654 21.24 -21.70 -9.26
N ARG A 655 21.61 -22.36 -10.36
CA ARG A 655 20.75 -22.56 -11.53
C ARG A 655 19.88 -23.80 -11.39
N ALA A 656 20.48 -24.92 -11.04
CA ALA A 656 19.83 -26.21 -11.01
C ALA A 656 20.64 -27.25 -10.19
N PHE A 657 20.07 -28.43 -10.02
CA PHE A 657 20.71 -29.61 -9.47
C PHE A 657 20.66 -30.75 -10.47
N VAL A 658 21.74 -31.53 -10.59
CA VAL A 658 21.78 -32.76 -11.41
C VAL A 658 21.77 -33.96 -10.49
N LEU A 659 20.87 -34.90 -10.77
CA LEU A 659 20.74 -36.15 -10.03
C LEU A 659 21.22 -37.31 -10.90
N THR A 660 21.94 -38.24 -10.28
CA THR A 660 22.30 -39.52 -10.90
C THR A 660 21.78 -40.69 -10.08
N ARG A 661 21.39 -41.78 -10.74
CA ARG A 661 21.05 -43.07 -10.14
C ARG A 661 22.07 -44.11 -10.58
N ALA A 662 22.75 -44.74 -9.62
CA ALA A 662 23.81 -45.73 -9.90
C ALA A 662 24.89 -45.23 -10.89
N GLY A 663 25.19 -43.93 -10.86
CA GLY A 663 26.17 -43.28 -11.74
C GLY A 663 25.60 -42.73 -13.06
N GLU A 664 24.40 -43.14 -13.47
CA GLU A 664 23.75 -42.64 -14.69
C GLU A 664 22.88 -41.42 -14.42
N ARG A 665 22.81 -40.48 -15.38
CA ARG A 665 22.00 -39.27 -15.24
C ARG A 665 20.52 -39.62 -15.15
N LEU A 666 19.88 -39.16 -14.08
CA LEU A 666 18.46 -39.37 -13.81
C LEU A 666 17.65 -38.15 -14.19
N ALA A 667 17.98 -36.98 -13.64
CA ALA A 667 17.17 -35.78 -13.78
C ALA A 667 17.97 -34.49 -13.54
N GLN A 668 17.36 -33.36 -13.89
CA GLN A 668 17.78 -32.03 -13.47
C GLN A 668 16.61 -31.33 -12.78
N VAL A 669 16.88 -30.59 -11.70
CA VAL A 669 15.86 -29.82 -10.96
C VAL A 669 16.27 -28.34 -10.85
N PRO A 670 15.46 -27.39 -11.37
CA PRO A 670 14.32 -27.63 -12.24
C PRO A 670 14.76 -28.21 -13.59
N GLU A 671 13.83 -28.87 -14.29
CA GLU A 671 14.09 -29.48 -15.59
C GLU A 671 14.50 -28.40 -16.62
N GLN A 672 13.75 -27.30 -16.66
CA GLN A 672 14.01 -26.14 -17.52
C GLN A 672 14.03 -24.86 -16.68
N PRO A 673 15.19 -24.48 -16.09
CA PRO A 673 15.30 -23.23 -15.37
C PRO A 673 15.09 -22.06 -16.34
N THR A 674 14.20 -21.14 -16.00
CA THR A 674 13.95 -19.91 -16.78
C THR A 674 14.00 -18.68 -15.87
N ASN A 675 14.41 -17.55 -16.44
CA ASN A 675 14.32 -16.24 -15.78
C ASN A 675 14.14 -15.17 -16.86
N PRO A 676 12.96 -14.51 -16.95
CA PRO A 676 12.73 -13.49 -17.97
C PRO A 676 13.53 -12.21 -17.74
N PHE A 677 14.20 -12.07 -16.59
CA PHE A 677 14.93 -10.85 -16.22
C PHE A 677 16.45 -11.02 -16.23
N GLY A 678 17.00 -12.22 -16.40
CA GLY A 678 18.43 -12.44 -16.26
C GLY A 678 18.84 -13.91 -16.40
N ARG A 679 19.97 -14.29 -15.79
CA ARG A 679 20.42 -15.69 -15.79
C ARG A 679 19.37 -16.58 -15.10
N PRO A 680 19.09 -17.80 -15.61
CA PRO A 680 18.18 -18.73 -14.96
C PRO A 680 18.65 -19.15 -13.56
N LEU A 681 17.73 -19.21 -12.60
CA LEU A 681 18.00 -19.60 -11.21
C LEU A 681 17.01 -20.67 -10.74
N PHE A 682 17.45 -21.50 -9.80
CA PHE A 682 16.67 -22.59 -9.21
C PHE A 682 15.35 -22.09 -8.58
N GLN A 683 15.38 -20.95 -7.91
CA GLN A 683 14.18 -20.35 -7.28
C GLN A 683 13.37 -19.45 -8.22
N GLY A 684 13.74 -19.37 -9.51
CA GLY A 684 13.29 -18.31 -10.40
C GLY A 684 13.67 -16.92 -9.88
N MET A 685 13.23 -15.86 -10.58
CA MET A 685 13.45 -14.48 -10.14
C MET A 685 12.31 -13.57 -10.54
N THR A 686 11.86 -12.71 -9.63
CA THR A 686 10.88 -11.67 -9.94
C THR A 686 11.53 -10.43 -10.55
N TYR A 687 10.69 -9.51 -11.04
CA TYR A 687 11.11 -8.18 -11.49
C TYR A 687 11.91 -7.41 -10.41
N HIS A 688 11.70 -7.75 -9.15
CA HIS A 688 12.16 -7.03 -7.95
C HIS A 688 13.29 -7.75 -7.20
N ASP A 689 14.00 -8.67 -7.86
CA ASP A 689 15.13 -9.42 -7.28
C ASP A 689 14.74 -10.31 -6.09
N THR A 690 13.56 -10.92 -6.13
CA THR A 690 13.13 -11.90 -5.11
C THR A 690 12.77 -13.26 -5.73
N PRO A 691 12.86 -14.37 -4.98
CA PRO A 691 12.42 -15.69 -5.43
C PRO A 691 10.97 -15.71 -5.90
N GLN A 692 10.67 -16.50 -6.94
CA GLN A 692 9.29 -16.70 -7.38
C GLN A 692 8.56 -17.66 -6.44
N ALA A 693 7.31 -17.34 -6.12
CA ALA A 693 6.44 -18.23 -5.35
C ALA A 693 5.61 -19.14 -6.28
N PRO A 694 5.32 -20.40 -5.90
CA PRO A 694 5.81 -21.09 -4.70
C PRO A 694 7.32 -21.36 -4.76
N LEU A 695 7.97 -21.37 -3.59
CA LEU A 695 9.42 -21.59 -3.52
C LEU A 695 9.78 -23.01 -4.00
N ALA A 696 10.81 -23.10 -4.85
CA ALA A 696 11.31 -24.37 -5.35
C ALA A 696 11.86 -25.25 -4.21
N ALA A 697 11.47 -26.52 -4.20
CA ALA A 697 11.90 -27.49 -3.20
C ALA A 697 13.15 -28.26 -3.65
N MET A 698 14.10 -28.46 -2.74
CA MET A 698 15.30 -29.30 -2.97
C MET A 698 14.95 -30.79 -2.80
N GLY A 699 14.16 -31.30 -3.74
CA GLY A 699 13.73 -32.70 -3.75
C GLY A 699 13.35 -33.20 -5.13
N TYR A 700 13.41 -34.51 -5.30
CA TYR A 700 13.03 -35.23 -6.52
C TYR A 700 12.39 -36.56 -6.16
N LEU A 701 11.32 -36.94 -6.86
CA LEU A 701 10.66 -38.23 -6.70
C LEU A 701 11.00 -39.11 -7.91
N ASP A 702 11.85 -40.12 -7.73
CA ASP A 702 12.13 -41.14 -8.73
C ASP A 702 11.00 -42.17 -8.76
N ARG A 703 10.20 -42.14 -9.83
CA ARG A 703 9.07 -43.05 -10.04
C ARG A 703 9.45 -44.33 -10.78
N ASP A 704 10.58 -44.32 -11.47
CA ASP A 704 11.01 -45.39 -12.38
C ASP A 704 12.03 -46.33 -11.71
N VAL A 705 12.05 -46.34 -10.37
CA VAL A 705 12.94 -47.19 -9.58
C VAL A 705 12.32 -48.56 -9.38
N ALA A 706 13.08 -49.61 -9.70
CA ALA A 706 12.64 -50.98 -9.51
C ALA A 706 12.35 -51.31 -8.03
N ALA A 707 11.52 -52.32 -7.80
CA ALA A 707 11.30 -52.87 -6.47
C ALA A 707 12.61 -53.49 -5.92
N GLY A 708 12.86 -53.32 -4.62
CA GLY A 708 14.06 -53.85 -3.95
C GLY A 708 14.83 -52.79 -3.17
N GLU A 709 16.15 -52.96 -3.06
CA GLU A 709 17.04 -52.03 -2.36
C GLU A 709 16.98 -50.63 -2.96
N THR A 710 17.23 -49.61 -2.13
CA THR A 710 17.27 -48.22 -2.61
C THR A 710 18.62 -48.00 -3.30
N PRO A 711 18.65 -47.64 -4.60
CA PRO A 711 19.92 -47.45 -5.30
C PRO A 711 20.66 -46.22 -4.74
N LEU A 712 21.97 -46.17 -5.00
CA LEU A 712 22.77 -45.00 -4.66
C LEU A 712 22.40 -43.83 -5.56
N TYR A 713 21.96 -42.73 -4.97
CA TYR A 713 21.74 -41.46 -5.66
C TYR A 713 22.91 -40.51 -5.39
N THR A 714 23.23 -39.66 -6.36
CA THR A 714 24.13 -38.53 -6.11
C THR A 714 23.53 -37.24 -6.63
N VAL A 715 23.83 -36.11 -5.97
CA VAL A 715 23.36 -34.78 -6.35
C VAL A 715 24.56 -33.84 -6.54
N ARG A 716 24.54 -33.07 -7.64
CA ARG A 716 25.46 -31.95 -7.91
C ARG A 716 24.69 -30.64 -8.00
N SER A 717 25.26 -29.55 -7.50
CA SER A 717 24.78 -28.18 -7.75
C SER A 717 25.34 -27.67 -9.09
N ILE A 718 24.56 -26.90 -9.84
CA ILE A 718 25.04 -26.11 -10.98
C ILE A 718 24.77 -24.63 -10.71
N ASN A 719 25.79 -23.78 -10.83
CA ASN A 719 25.64 -22.34 -10.66
C ASN A 719 25.13 -21.65 -11.96
N SER A 720 24.86 -20.34 -11.92
CA SER A 720 24.26 -19.65 -13.09
C SER A 720 25.17 -19.55 -14.31
N VAL A 721 26.49 -19.73 -14.16
CA VAL A 721 27.46 -19.80 -15.26
C VAL A 721 27.71 -21.22 -15.78
N GLY A 722 27.13 -22.24 -15.15
CA GLY A 722 27.14 -23.62 -15.62
C GLY A 722 28.25 -24.50 -15.06
N LEU A 723 28.98 -24.05 -14.04
CA LEU A 723 29.96 -24.88 -13.34
C LEU A 723 29.26 -25.83 -12.36
N GLU A 724 29.78 -27.04 -12.25
CA GLU A 724 29.21 -28.10 -11.38
C GLU A 724 30.03 -28.30 -10.11
N SER A 725 29.35 -28.57 -9.00
CA SER A 725 30.00 -29.00 -7.76
C SER A 725 30.51 -30.43 -7.85
N VAL A 726 31.33 -30.84 -6.87
CA VAL A 726 31.50 -32.27 -6.58
C VAL A 726 30.16 -32.90 -6.18
N ALA A 727 29.99 -34.19 -6.47
CA ALA A 727 28.76 -34.90 -6.15
C ALA A 727 28.71 -35.32 -4.68
N THR A 728 27.51 -35.26 -4.09
CA THR A 728 27.24 -35.81 -2.77
C THR A 728 26.34 -37.02 -2.90
N ALA A 729 26.79 -38.16 -2.37
CA ALA A 729 26.04 -39.40 -2.38
C ALA A 729 24.95 -39.41 -1.30
N SER A 730 23.84 -40.07 -1.59
CA SER A 730 22.76 -40.33 -0.64
C SER A 730 23.23 -41.25 0.47
N ARG A 731 22.83 -40.91 1.70
CA ARG A 731 22.95 -41.81 2.86
C ARG A 731 21.74 -42.69 3.03
#